data_AF-A0A535T405-F1
#
_entry.id   AF-A0A535T405-F1
#
_cell.length_a   1.000
_cell.length_b   1.000
_cell.length_c   1.000
_cell.angle_alpha   90.00
_cell.angle_beta   90.00
_cell.angle_gamma   90.00
#
_symmetry.space_group_name_H-M   'P 1'
#
loop_
_entity.id
_entity.type
_entity.pdbx_description
1 polymer ?
#
loop_
_entity_poly.entity_id
_entity_poly.type
_entity_poly.pdbx_seq_one_letter_code
_entity_poly.pdbx_strand_id
1 'polypeptide(L)'
;MKRSIMEQSDLDLLHTVPPYHLQSLVKLRHMPIASKGQDSVTPAKTSVSTTTIPDIARYLFEHASIHEAIRGLNETEGLILRELVACGGRANSRDLALYFAIGGVAHAASGAGGELSAITEQSGGLYPTPHPHGPFEQSLRRLLLLGLVFWGKQTNFAGRDYTSGIYDGVLIVPRAVRDVVNEVVKKERNEKAGQKVAQQEEIGEGIRAFQRMLYLYWSLVASMREGLQLVNSGLLSRAALRQVMELLVQNGNMEQIRTEQDVPRLLFLRLLLMKLGLLQERQGSLQAVPEDEFFSLPLLERARHCYRLWLESPFWNELLYLPEVIVRPGPNPLDPAHEEVVRARKVLMERIMDERAETWQGISSFIALTKLYAPYLLFPRQYGARADRYSVGSNPYGWDFRLRRGWLTHREGWHQVEGGFIRAVMLGPLQWLGLVDIKNEGNPPAFRLAQGASLVTGDAPYTIEEVPWGRLIVQPNFELVALAPVSEALLIRLDRFAERLGLEHIAQYRITKASVTRAIQMGMHAETIQQVLEEATGPGVEIPQNVQYSLVEWERQARRIELWQGAILLEVDEAGLLDELLTNEETRGLLGRRLSPVLVMVAANQLEALQEVFWRRSYLPVLTATPVQDNLLDSGRLTAREPQWRLHDDGLLQPLYAVTDLYLNAEVERISAQDEQTSWRKITPALIEQACGNGMTLEAIIRFLQHYCEGGIPSSLLIRLKLWGGGYGEQPTIQVEQAPMLHLSTKILQDLQTDEDLQYLLGTEIAQEGRLVRVPAENLERVVELLKERGFEVEL
;
A
#
# COMPACT_ATOMS: atom_id res chain seq x y z
N MET A 1 -24.29 -25.25 -45.53
CA MET A 1 -23.86 -26.67 -45.58
C MET A 1 -22.36 -26.70 -45.86
N LYS A 2 -21.51 -26.51 -44.83
CA LYS A 2 -20.05 -26.60 -44.98
C LYS A 2 -19.68 -28.08 -45.04
N ARG A 3 -19.10 -28.55 -46.13
CA ARG A 3 -18.42 -29.87 -46.15
C ARG A 3 -17.36 -29.83 -45.05
N SER A 4 -17.50 -30.65 -44.02
CA SER A 4 -16.46 -30.86 -43.00
C SER A 4 -15.22 -31.38 -43.74
N ILE A 5 -14.20 -30.54 -43.87
CA ILE A 5 -12.91 -30.94 -44.42
C ILE A 5 -12.29 -31.85 -43.36
N MET A 6 -12.17 -33.14 -43.67
CA MET A 6 -11.52 -34.12 -42.80
C MET A 6 -10.04 -33.74 -42.65
N GLU A 7 -9.65 -33.21 -41.49
CA GLU A 7 -8.28 -32.76 -41.24
C GLU A 7 -7.34 -33.92 -40.87
N GLN A 8 -6.08 -33.80 -41.28
CA GLN A 8 -5.05 -34.85 -41.18
C GLN A 8 -4.82 -35.34 -39.74
N SER A 9 -5.03 -34.48 -38.73
CA SER A 9 -4.81 -34.83 -37.32
C SER A 9 -5.78 -35.87 -36.74
N ASP A 10 -7.04 -35.89 -37.21
CA ASP A 10 -8.04 -36.87 -36.73
C ASP A 10 -7.82 -38.24 -37.41
N LEU A 11 -7.28 -38.21 -38.63
CA LEU A 11 -6.87 -39.38 -39.40
C LEU A 11 -5.61 -40.03 -38.79
N ASP A 12 -4.61 -39.21 -38.42
CA ASP A 12 -3.41 -39.65 -37.69
C ASP A 12 -3.76 -40.27 -36.33
N LEU A 13 -4.81 -39.75 -35.67
CA LEU A 13 -5.31 -40.30 -34.42
C LEU A 13 -5.85 -41.72 -34.62
N LEU A 14 -6.60 -41.98 -35.69
CA LEU A 14 -7.12 -43.32 -35.99
C LEU A 14 -6.05 -44.31 -36.44
N HIS A 15 -5.01 -43.85 -37.14
CA HIS A 15 -3.86 -44.68 -37.53
C HIS A 15 -3.10 -45.29 -36.35
N THR A 16 -3.24 -44.69 -35.17
CA THR A 16 -2.55 -45.12 -33.96
C THR A 16 -3.42 -45.95 -33.02
N VAL A 17 -4.66 -46.25 -33.43
CA VAL A 17 -5.58 -47.14 -32.72
C VAL A 17 -5.35 -48.61 -33.13
N PRO A 18 -5.34 -49.58 -32.19
CA PRO A 18 -5.21 -50.99 -32.52
C PRO A 18 -6.36 -51.49 -33.41
N PRO A 19 -6.08 -52.40 -34.37
CA PRO A 19 -7.09 -52.92 -35.30
C PRO A 19 -8.33 -53.54 -34.62
N TYR A 20 -8.14 -54.20 -33.46
CA TYR A 20 -9.25 -54.80 -32.71
C TYR A 20 -10.21 -53.75 -32.16
N HIS A 21 -9.73 -52.57 -31.74
CA HIS A 21 -10.58 -51.50 -31.23
C HIS A 21 -11.34 -50.82 -32.38
N LEU A 22 -10.69 -50.61 -33.53
CA LEU A 22 -11.34 -50.12 -34.75
C LEU A 22 -12.50 -51.02 -35.18
N GLN A 23 -12.35 -52.35 -35.11
CA GLN A 23 -13.44 -53.28 -35.41
C GLN A 23 -14.63 -53.13 -34.43
N SER A 24 -14.36 -52.90 -33.15
CA SER A 24 -15.43 -52.64 -32.16
C SER A 24 -16.16 -51.32 -32.41
N LEU A 25 -15.44 -50.25 -32.78
CA LEU A 25 -16.02 -48.95 -33.15
C LEU A 25 -16.99 -49.08 -34.33
N VAL A 26 -16.55 -49.77 -35.40
CA VAL A 26 -17.35 -49.98 -36.62
C VAL A 26 -18.63 -50.76 -36.33
N LYS A 27 -18.57 -51.76 -35.44
CA LYS A 27 -19.74 -52.56 -35.03
C LYS A 27 -20.75 -51.75 -34.22
N LEU A 28 -20.29 -50.97 -33.23
CA LEU A 28 -21.16 -50.22 -32.32
C LEU A 28 -21.76 -48.97 -32.97
N ARG A 29 -21.07 -48.34 -33.92
CA ARG A 29 -21.59 -47.19 -34.68
C ARG A 29 -22.42 -47.59 -35.92
N HIS A 30 -22.75 -48.88 -36.05
CA HIS A 30 -23.55 -49.46 -37.14
C HIS A 30 -23.16 -48.97 -38.54
N MET A 31 -21.85 -48.89 -38.82
CA MET A 31 -21.38 -48.39 -40.12
C MET A 31 -21.88 -49.31 -41.26
N PRO A 32 -22.47 -48.77 -42.34
CA PRO A 32 -22.92 -49.58 -43.46
C PRO A 32 -21.70 -50.18 -44.16
N ILE A 33 -21.44 -51.46 -43.93
CA ILE A 33 -20.41 -52.21 -44.65
C ILE A 33 -20.93 -52.40 -46.07
N ALA A 34 -20.23 -51.83 -47.06
CA ALA A 34 -20.59 -51.99 -48.46
C ALA A 34 -20.44 -53.46 -48.89
N SER A 35 -21.56 -54.19 -48.93
CA SER A 35 -21.65 -55.48 -49.63
C SER A 35 -21.77 -55.20 -51.13
N LYS A 36 -20.66 -55.17 -51.86
CA LYS A 36 -20.73 -55.30 -53.32
C LYS A 36 -21.00 -56.77 -53.64
N GLY A 37 -22.16 -57.02 -54.25
CA GLY A 37 -22.65 -58.36 -54.56
C GLY A 37 -21.88 -59.09 -55.64
N GLN A 38 -21.98 -60.42 -55.63
CA GLN A 38 -22.59 -61.22 -56.70
C GLN A 38 -22.62 -62.70 -56.29
N ASP A 39 -23.58 -63.41 -56.86
CA ASP A 39 -23.87 -64.84 -56.73
C ASP A 39 -22.62 -65.73 -56.76
N SER A 40 -22.48 -66.62 -55.77
CA SER A 40 -22.04 -68.00 -55.95
C SER A 40 -22.02 -68.76 -54.63
N VAL A 41 -22.48 -70.01 -54.71
CA VAL A 41 -22.69 -70.95 -53.61
C VAL A 41 -21.36 -71.56 -53.16
N THR A 42 -20.87 -71.26 -51.96
CA THR A 42 -20.13 -72.19 -51.06
C THR A 42 -19.86 -71.56 -49.70
N PRO A 43 -19.93 -72.29 -48.56
CA PRO A 43 -19.75 -71.71 -47.23
C PRO A 43 -18.26 -71.75 -46.85
N ALA A 44 -17.59 -70.61 -46.90
CA ALA A 44 -16.23 -70.46 -46.38
C ALA A 44 -16.12 -69.18 -45.53
N LYS A 45 -15.66 -69.39 -44.29
CA LYS A 45 -15.18 -68.44 -43.26
C LYS A 45 -15.19 -66.96 -43.68
N THR A 46 -16.11 -66.21 -43.09
CA THR A 46 -16.25 -64.75 -43.17
C THR A 46 -14.99 -64.01 -42.70
N SER A 47 -14.17 -63.54 -43.64
CA SER A 47 -13.13 -62.54 -43.41
C SER A 47 -13.68 -61.13 -43.68
N VAL A 48 -13.87 -60.35 -42.62
CA VAL A 48 -14.19 -58.91 -42.69
C VAL A 48 -12.90 -58.16 -42.98
N SER A 49 -12.61 -57.82 -44.23
CA SER A 49 -11.32 -57.18 -44.55
C SER A 49 -11.34 -56.33 -45.83
N THR A 50 -12.14 -55.26 -45.88
CA THR A 50 -11.98 -54.17 -46.88
C THR A 50 -12.54 -52.80 -46.44
N THR A 51 -12.58 -52.47 -45.15
CA THR A 51 -12.79 -51.06 -44.73
C THR A 51 -11.44 -50.38 -44.51
N THR A 52 -11.13 -49.36 -45.30
CA THR A 52 -9.91 -48.56 -45.13
C THR A 52 -10.08 -47.53 -44.00
N ILE A 53 -9.01 -47.19 -43.27
CA ILE A 53 -9.04 -46.20 -42.18
C ILE A 53 -9.68 -44.85 -42.61
N PRO A 54 -9.42 -44.32 -43.82
CA PRO A 54 -10.10 -43.12 -44.32
C PRO A 54 -11.63 -43.24 -44.43
N ASP A 55 -12.16 -44.42 -44.77
CA ASP A 55 -13.61 -44.61 -44.87
C ASP A 55 -14.27 -44.67 -43.49
N ILE A 56 -13.59 -45.31 -42.52
CA ILE A 56 -14.01 -45.33 -41.12
C ILE A 56 -14.01 -43.90 -40.55
N ALA A 57 -12.96 -43.13 -40.82
CA ALA A 57 -12.85 -41.73 -40.39
C ALA A 57 -13.98 -40.87 -40.96
N ARG A 58 -14.28 -41.01 -42.25
CA ARG A 58 -15.33 -40.25 -42.94
C ARG A 58 -16.70 -40.44 -42.30
N TYR A 59 -17.03 -41.67 -41.90
CA TYR A 59 -18.31 -41.97 -41.27
C TYR A 59 -18.35 -41.58 -39.78
N LEU A 60 -17.30 -41.92 -39.02
CA LEU A 60 -17.26 -41.62 -37.57
C LEU A 60 -17.32 -40.12 -37.27
N PHE A 61 -16.68 -39.31 -38.12
CA PHE A 61 -16.57 -37.86 -37.96
C PHE A 61 -17.56 -37.07 -38.82
N GLU A 62 -18.55 -37.74 -39.41
CA GLU A 62 -19.67 -37.07 -40.06
C GLU A 62 -20.58 -36.41 -39.01
N HIS A 63 -20.99 -35.16 -39.28
CA HIS A 63 -21.75 -34.33 -38.35
C HIS A 63 -23.03 -35.00 -37.83
N ALA A 64 -23.77 -35.68 -38.71
CA ALA A 64 -24.98 -36.42 -38.35
C ALA A 64 -24.71 -37.62 -37.44
N SER A 65 -23.65 -38.39 -37.73
CA SER A 65 -23.28 -39.58 -36.94
C SER A 65 -22.79 -39.20 -35.54
N ILE A 66 -22.05 -38.09 -35.40
CA ILE A 66 -21.65 -37.57 -34.09
C ILE A 66 -22.88 -37.13 -33.27
N HIS A 67 -23.84 -36.43 -33.89
CA HIS A 67 -25.06 -36.02 -33.21
C HIS A 67 -25.90 -37.19 -32.72
N GLU A 68 -26.02 -38.25 -33.52
CA GLU A 68 -26.71 -39.48 -33.13
C GLU A 68 -26.03 -40.14 -31.92
N ALA A 69 -24.69 -40.27 -31.95
CA ALA A 69 -23.93 -40.81 -30.84
C ALA A 69 -24.07 -39.96 -29.56
N ILE A 70 -24.08 -38.63 -29.66
CA ILE A 70 -24.26 -37.72 -28.52
C ILE A 70 -25.67 -37.85 -27.91
N ARG A 71 -26.72 -38.05 -28.71
CA ARG A 71 -28.10 -38.26 -28.20
C ARG A 71 -28.26 -39.55 -27.41
N GLY A 72 -27.44 -40.56 -27.70
CA GLY A 72 -27.46 -41.85 -27.01
C GLY A 72 -26.69 -41.88 -25.68
N LEU A 73 -26.05 -40.79 -25.28
CA LEU A 73 -25.28 -40.69 -24.04
C LEU A 73 -26.20 -40.52 -22.83
N ASN A 74 -25.85 -41.17 -21.72
CA ASN A 74 -26.45 -40.86 -20.43
C ASN A 74 -25.90 -39.54 -19.85
N GLU A 75 -26.46 -39.08 -18.72
CA GLU A 75 -26.07 -37.80 -18.11
C GLU A 75 -24.58 -37.74 -17.74
N THR A 76 -24.03 -38.81 -17.16
CA THR A 76 -22.61 -38.88 -16.75
C THR A 76 -21.66 -38.91 -17.93
N GLU A 77 -21.96 -39.69 -18.97
CA GLU A 77 -21.19 -39.75 -20.23
C GLU A 77 -21.21 -38.40 -20.95
N GLY A 78 -22.38 -37.76 -21.01
CA GLY A 78 -22.54 -36.42 -21.56
C GLY A 78 -21.74 -35.37 -20.79
N LEU A 79 -21.73 -35.43 -19.45
CA LEU A 79 -20.95 -34.52 -18.61
C LEU A 79 -19.44 -34.73 -18.81
N ILE A 80 -18.95 -35.97 -18.80
CA ILE A 80 -17.54 -36.30 -19.09
C ILE A 80 -17.11 -35.74 -20.45
N LEU A 81 -17.92 -35.95 -21.50
CA LEU A 81 -17.60 -35.45 -22.83
C LEU A 81 -17.60 -33.91 -22.88
N ARG A 82 -18.57 -33.25 -22.24
CA ARG A 82 -18.64 -31.78 -22.18
C ARG A 82 -17.45 -31.19 -21.43
N GLU A 83 -17.05 -31.76 -20.30
CA GLU A 83 -15.90 -31.28 -19.52
C GLU A 83 -14.58 -31.52 -20.26
N LEU A 84 -14.42 -32.67 -20.93
CA LEU A 84 -13.26 -32.92 -21.80
C LEU A 84 -13.15 -31.89 -22.93
N VAL A 85 -14.28 -31.54 -23.55
CA VAL A 85 -14.35 -30.53 -24.60
C VAL A 85 -14.06 -29.12 -24.05
N ALA A 86 -14.59 -28.78 -22.87
CA ALA A 86 -14.30 -27.53 -22.18
C ALA A 86 -12.81 -27.38 -21.84
N CYS A 87 -12.11 -28.49 -21.58
CA CYS A 87 -10.64 -28.53 -21.38
C CYS A 87 -9.83 -28.51 -22.70
N GLY A 88 -10.43 -28.10 -23.81
CA GLY A 88 -9.77 -28.04 -25.12
C GLY A 88 -9.66 -29.38 -25.85
N GLY A 89 -10.31 -30.43 -25.34
CA GLY A 89 -10.37 -31.76 -25.93
C GLY A 89 -9.23 -32.70 -25.52
N ARG A 90 -8.42 -32.36 -24.51
CA ARG A 90 -7.38 -33.24 -23.97
C ARG A 90 -7.28 -33.12 -22.45
N ALA A 91 -7.32 -34.24 -21.74
CA ALA A 91 -7.15 -34.25 -20.28
C ALA A 91 -6.49 -35.53 -19.77
N ASN A 92 -5.87 -35.48 -18.59
CA ASN A 92 -5.39 -36.69 -17.92
C ASN A 92 -6.58 -37.45 -17.31
N SER A 93 -6.65 -38.76 -17.54
CA SER A 93 -7.79 -39.58 -17.11
C SER A 93 -7.93 -39.69 -15.59
N ARG A 94 -6.81 -39.74 -14.84
CA ARG A 94 -6.84 -39.77 -13.37
C ARG A 94 -7.26 -38.44 -12.77
N ASP A 95 -6.75 -37.33 -13.32
CA ASP A 95 -7.16 -36.00 -12.89
C ASP A 95 -8.66 -35.78 -13.15
N LEU A 96 -9.18 -36.30 -14.28
CA LEU A 96 -10.60 -36.24 -14.62
C LEU A 96 -11.43 -37.10 -13.66
N ALA A 97 -11.00 -38.34 -13.39
CA ALA A 97 -11.64 -39.22 -12.41
C ALA A 97 -11.71 -38.57 -11.01
N LEU A 98 -10.61 -37.93 -10.59
CA LEU A 98 -10.54 -37.20 -9.32
C LEU A 98 -11.54 -36.03 -9.28
N TYR A 99 -11.67 -35.25 -10.35
CA TYR A 99 -12.67 -34.18 -10.44
C TYR A 99 -14.10 -34.72 -10.25
N PHE A 100 -14.48 -35.80 -10.93
CA PHE A 100 -15.81 -36.41 -10.79
C PHE A 100 -16.05 -37.04 -9.41
N ALA A 101 -15.00 -37.56 -8.77
CA ALA A 101 -15.07 -38.07 -7.41
C ALA A 101 -15.31 -36.93 -6.39
N ILE A 102 -14.61 -35.81 -6.53
CA ILE A 102 -14.76 -34.64 -5.65
C ILE A 102 -16.13 -33.96 -5.86
N GLY A 103 -16.63 -33.90 -7.10
CA GLY A 103 -17.90 -33.27 -7.44
C GLY A 103 -19.16 -34.03 -7.03
N GLY A 104 -19.05 -35.23 -6.45
CA GLY A 104 -20.20 -36.04 -5.99
C GLY A 104 -21.03 -36.70 -7.09
N VAL A 105 -20.76 -36.42 -8.37
CA VAL A 105 -21.48 -36.96 -9.53
C VAL A 105 -21.30 -38.48 -9.68
N ALA A 106 -20.17 -39.03 -9.21
CA ALA A 106 -19.91 -40.47 -9.26
C ALA A 106 -20.64 -41.30 -8.17
N HIS A 107 -21.17 -40.67 -7.10
CA HIS A 107 -21.89 -41.38 -6.03
C HIS A 107 -23.41 -41.31 -6.10
N ALA A 108 -23.98 -40.41 -6.91
CA ALA A 108 -25.44 -40.30 -7.07
C ALA A 108 -26.08 -41.50 -7.78
N ALA A 109 -25.31 -42.27 -8.56
CA ALA A 109 -25.80 -43.45 -9.28
C ALA A 109 -25.99 -44.70 -8.38
N SER A 110 -25.51 -44.69 -7.12
CA SER A 110 -25.70 -45.82 -6.19
C SER A 110 -26.90 -45.68 -5.24
N GLY A 111 -27.63 -44.56 -5.29
CA GLY A 111 -28.74 -44.25 -4.36
C GLY A 111 -30.16 -44.50 -4.88
N ALA A 112 -30.34 -44.77 -6.17
CA ALA A 112 -31.63 -45.14 -6.73
C ALA A 112 -31.66 -46.66 -6.93
N GLY A 113 -32.41 -47.36 -6.09
CA GLY A 113 -32.77 -48.77 -6.26
C GLY A 113 -33.68 -48.98 -7.47
N GLY A 114 -33.15 -48.71 -8.67
CA GLY A 114 -33.71 -49.13 -9.94
C GLY A 114 -32.85 -50.25 -10.48
N GLU A 115 -33.46 -51.41 -10.71
CA GLU A 115 -32.85 -52.53 -11.41
C GLU A 115 -32.13 -52.04 -12.67
N LEU A 116 -30.80 -52.09 -12.66
CA LEU A 116 -29.98 -51.93 -13.85
C LEU A 116 -30.37 -53.06 -14.80
N SER A 117 -31.25 -52.75 -15.76
CA SER A 117 -31.47 -53.59 -16.93
C SER A 117 -30.12 -53.77 -17.62
N ALA A 118 -29.51 -54.93 -17.40
CA ALA A 118 -28.33 -55.38 -18.10
C ALA A 118 -28.69 -55.55 -19.58
N ILE A 119 -28.57 -54.47 -20.36
CA ILE A 119 -28.50 -54.59 -21.80
C ILE A 119 -27.19 -55.31 -22.07
N THR A 120 -27.31 -56.61 -22.31
CA THR A 120 -26.22 -57.51 -22.64
C THR A 120 -25.88 -57.24 -24.10
N GLU A 121 -25.21 -56.11 -24.37
CA GLU A 121 -24.60 -55.88 -25.69
C GLU A 121 -23.46 -56.88 -25.84
N GLN A 122 -23.73 -57.95 -26.59
CA GLN A 122 -22.76 -58.95 -27.04
C GLN A 122 -21.70 -58.28 -27.91
N SER A 123 -20.73 -57.62 -27.27
CA SER A 123 -19.47 -57.24 -27.87
C SER A 123 -18.70 -58.52 -28.14
N GLY A 124 -18.55 -58.91 -29.42
CA GLY A 124 -17.82 -60.11 -29.82
C GLY A 124 -16.44 -60.20 -29.15
N GLY A 125 -16.03 -61.43 -28.80
CA GLY A 125 -15.03 -61.78 -27.79
C GLY A 125 -13.55 -61.37 -28.00
N LEU A 126 -13.30 -60.14 -28.43
CA LEU A 126 -11.97 -59.53 -28.57
C LEU A 126 -11.78 -58.25 -27.74
N TYR A 127 -12.80 -57.84 -26.97
CA TYR A 127 -12.76 -56.67 -26.10
C TYR A 127 -13.04 -57.08 -24.65
N PRO A 128 -12.26 -56.64 -23.64
CA PRO A 128 -12.37 -57.15 -22.27
C PRO A 128 -13.75 -56.93 -21.67
N THR A 129 -14.20 -57.91 -20.88
CA THR A 129 -15.33 -57.76 -19.95
C THR A 129 -14.95 -56.76 -18.85
N PRO A 130 -15.89 -55.90 -18.42
CA PRO A 130 -15.60 -54.91 -17.39
C PRO A 130 -15.29 -55.61 -16.06
N HIS A 131 -14.06 -55.45 -15.56
CA HIS A 131 -13.74 -55.68 -14.14
C HIS A 131 -14.34 -54.54 -13.30
N PRO A 132 -14.66 -54.76 -12.01
CA PRO A 132 -15.49 -53.87 -11.20
C PRO A 132 -14.72 -52.59 -10.84
N HIS A 133 -14.72 -51.64 -11.76
CA HIS A 133 -14.24 -50.28 -11.55
C HIS A 133 -15.40 -49.33 -11.89
N GLY A 134 -15.48 -48.22 -11.17
CA GLY A 134 -16.72 -47.51 -10.84
C GLY A 134 -17.50 -46.91 -12.02
N PRO A 135 -18.55 -46.12 -11.72
CA PRO A 135 -19.43 -45.54 -12.75
C PRO A 135 -18.69 -44.64 -13.75
N PHE A 136 -17.53 -44.08 -13.37
CA PHE A 136 -16.67 -43.28 -14.25
C PHE A 136 -15.99 -44.13 -15.34
N GLU A 137 -15.33 -45.24 -14.98
CA GLU A 137 -14.62 -46.10 -15.94
C GLU A 137 -15.57 -46.75 -16.94
N GLN A 138 -16.79 -47.07 -16.51
CA GLN A 138 -17.84 -47.61 -17.39
C GLN A 138 -18.30 -46.57 -18.41
N SER A 139 -18.57 -45.34 -17.96
CA SER A 139 -18.94 -44.22 -18.83
C SER A 139 -17.81 -43.92 -19.84
N LEU A 140 -16.56 -43.89 -19.37
CA LEU A 140 -15.39 -43.66 -20.21
C LEU A 140 -15.21 -44.77 -21.25
N ARG A 141 -15.37 -46.05 -20.89
CA ARG A 141 -15.31 -47.18 -21.82
C ARG A 141 -16.33 -47.03 -22.95
N ARG A 142 -17.55 -46.60 -22.64
CA ARG A 142 -18.58 -46.39 -23.66
C ARG A 142 -18.22 -45.24 -24.60
N LEU A 143 -17.72 -44.12 -24.07
CA LEU A 143 -17.24 -43.00 -24.90
C LEU A 143 -16.09 -43.41 -25.84
N LEU A 144 -15.18 -44.27 -25.37
CA LEU A 144 -14.11 -44.86 -26.20
C LEU A 144 -14.68 -45.76 -27.30
N LEU A 145 -15.64 -46.62 -26.96
CA LEU A 145 -16.29 -47.54 -27.90
C LEU A 145 -17.23 -46.87 -28.92
N LEU A 146 -17.71 -45.67 -28.61
CA LEU A 146 -18.44 -44.83 -29.56
C LEU A 146 -17.50 -44.01 -30.46
N GLY A 147 -16.18 -44.01 -30.21
CA GLY A 147 -15.22 -43.22 -30.98
C GLY A 147 -15.35 -41.71 -30.75
N LEU A 148 -15.99 -41.30 -29.65
CA LEU A 148 -16.13 -39.90 -29.24
C LEU A 148 -14.90 -39.42 -28.46
N VAL A 149 -14.19 -40.35 -27.81
CA VAL A 149 -12.96 -40.11 -27.05
C VAL A 149 -11.94 -41.19 -27.41
N PHE A 150 -10.65 -40.86 -27.35
CA PHE A 150 -9.55 -41.80 -27.51
C PHE A 150 -8.55 -41.68 -26.35
N TRP A 151 -7.69 -42.68 -26.16
CA TRP A 151 -6.74 -42.73 -25.04
C TRP A 151 -5.30 -42.99 -25.51
N GLY A 152 -4.30 -42.46 -24.80
CA GLY A 152 -2.88 -42.78 -24.99
C GLY A 152 -2.05 -42.72 -23.71
N LYS A 153 -0.99 -43.53 -23.62
CA LYS A 153 -0.07 -43.62 -22.45
C LYS A 153 0.78 -42.35 -22.25
N GLN A 154 1.12 -41.64 -23.32
CA GLN A 154 1.85 -40.38 -23.30
C GLN A 154 1.17 -39.37 -24.25
N THR A 155 1.66 -38.13 -24.29
CA THR A 155 1.21 -37.11 -25.26
C THR A 155 1.54 -37.48 -26.71
N ASN A 156 2.42 -38.46 -26.93
CA ASN A 156 2.79 -38.97 -28.24
C ASN A 156 1.88 -40.13 -28.64
N PHE A 157 1.54 -40.23 -29.93
CA PHE A 157 0.58 -41.18 -30.48
C PHE A 157 1.07 -42.66 -30.52
N ALA A 158 1.94 -43.11 -29.61
CA ALA A 158 2.53 -44.45 -29.64
C ALA A 158 2.04 -45.34 -28.48
N GLY A 159 1.76 -46.62 -28.79
CA GLY A 159 1.57 -47.69 -27.80
C GLY A 159 0.22 -47.68 -27.06
N ARG A 160 -0.90 -47.80 -27.80
CA ARG A 160 -2.24 -47.94 -27.23
C ARG A 160 -2.58 -49.42 -27.06
N ASP A 161 -2.84 -49.83 -25.83
CA ASP A 161 -3.44 -51.13 -25.54
C ASP A 161 -4.66 -50.95 -24.65
N TYR A 162 -5.84 -51.14 -25.24
CA TYR A 162 -7.14 -50.97 -24.60
C TYR A 162 -7.60 -52.25 -23.85
N THR A 163 -6.80 -53.32 -23.89
CA THR A 163 -7.16 -54.62 -23.30
C THR A 163 -7.14 -54.64 -21.77
N SER A 164 -6.48 -53.67 -21.12
CA SER A 164 -6.38 -53.63 -19.66
C SER A 164 -7.65 -53.16 -18.96
N GLY A 165 -8.55 -52.45 -19.64
CA GLY A 165 -9.68 -51.74 -19.03
C GLY A 165 -9.31 -50.56 -18.13
N ILE A 166 -8.01 -50.31 -17.90
CA ILE A 166 -7.47 -49.19 -17.12
C ILE A 166 -6.81 -48.21 -18.09
N TYR A 167 -7.46 -47.08 -18.31
CA TYR A 167 -7.01 -46.06 -19.26
C TYR A 167 -6.20 -44.96 -18.56
N ASP A 168 -5.07 -45.31 -17.94
CA ASP A 168 -4.17 -44.34 -17.29
C ASP A 168 -3.33 -43.59 -18.33
N GLY A 169 -3.56 -42.28 -18.48
CA GLY A 169 -2.88 -41.48 -19.51
C GLY A 169 -3.67 -40.26 -19.94
N VAL A 170 -3.58 -39.90 -21.22
CA VAL A 170 -4.26 -38.73 -21.80
C VAL A 170 -5.46 -39.19 -22.62
N LEU A 171 -6.62 -38.61 -22.31
CA LEU A 171 -7.85 -38.70 -23.09
C LEU A 171 -7.85 -37.60 -24.15
N ILE A 172 -8.28 -37.92 -25.37
CA ILE A 172 -8.26 -37.03 -26.53
C ILE A 172 -9.62 -37.08 -27.21
N VAL A 173 -10.27 -35.93 -27.34
CA VAL A 173 -11.50 -35.75 -28.12
C VAL A 173 -11.11 -35.32 -29.55
N PRO A 174 -11.57 -36.02 -30.60
CA PRO A 174 -11.36 -35.62 -31.99
C PRO A 174 -11.91 -34.22 -32.27
N ARG A 175 -11.29 -33.48 -33.22
CA ARG A 175 -11.71 -32.10 -33.51
C ARG A 175 -13.16 -32.04 -33.98
N ALA A 176 -13.55 -32.95 -34.88
CA ALA A 176 -14.93 -33.02 -35.37
C ALA A 176 -15.97 -33.20 -34.25
N VAL A 177 -15.66 -34.02 -33.24
CA VAL A 177 -16.55 -34.24 -32.08
C VAL A 177 -16.62 -32.98 -31.21
N ARG A 178 -15.48 -32.33 -30.98
CA ARG A 178 -15.40 -31.09 -30.21
C ARG A 178 -16.25 -29.98 -30.82
N ASP A 179 -16.21 -29.83 -32.14
CA ASP A 179 -16.95 -28.79 -32.84
C ASP A 179 -18.47 -28.99 -32.68
N VAL A 180 -18.95 -30.23 -32.83
CA VAL A 180 -20.37 -30.58 -32.61
C VAL A 180 -20.80 -30.35 -31.16
N VAL A 181 -19.98 -30.75 -30.18
CA VAL A 181 -20.30 -30.53 -28.75
C VAL A 181 -20.37 -29.03 -28.44
N ASN A 182 -19.44 -28.24 -28.98
CA ASN A 182 -19.46 -26.78 -28.82
C ASN A 182 -20.69 -26.14 -29.46
N GLU A 183 -21.16 -26.61 -30.62
CA GLU A 183 -22.40 -26.16 -31.24
C GLU A 183 -23.62 -26.45 -30.35
N VAL A 184 -23.69 -27.66 -29.78
CA VAL A 184 -24.76 -28.05 -28.85
C VAL A 184 -24.74 -27.17 -27.59
N VAL A 185 -23.58 -26.99 -26.97
CA VAL A 185 -23.42 -26.15 -25.77
C VAL A 185 -23.75 -24.69 -26.05
N LYS A 186 -23.34 -24.15 -27.21
CA LYS A 186 -23.64 -22.77 -27.60
C LYS A 186 -25.14 -22.56 -27.84
N LYS A 187 -25.81 -23.54 -28.46
CA LYS A 187 -27.26 -23.52 -28.66
C LYS A 187 -28.00 -23.54 -27.31
N GLU A 188 -27.61 -24.43 -26.40
CA GLU A 188 -28.16 -24.47 -25.02
C GLU A 188 -27.90 -23.17 -24.25
N ARG A 189 -26.72 -22.55 -24.38
CA ARG A 189 -26.38 -21.25 -23.78
C ARG A 189 -27.26 -20.13 -24.32
N ASN A 190 -27.45 -20.04 -25.64
CA ASN A 190 -28.27 -19.02 -26.29
C ASN A 190 -29.76 -19.15 -25.93
N GLU A 191 -30.29 -20.37 -25.87
CA GLU A 191 -31.67 -20.63 -25.46
C GLU A 191 -31.93 -20.20 -24.00
N LYS A 192 -30.96 -20.42 -23.10
CA LYS A 192 -31.04 -19.97 -21.69
C LYS A 192 -30.83 -18.46 -21.53
N ALA A 193 -29.94 -17.86 -22.33
CA ALA A 193 -29.71 -16.42 -22.32
C ALA A 193 -30.94 -15.64 -22.83
N GLY A 194 -31.66 -16.17 -23.82
CA GLY A 194 -32.91 -15.61 -24.32
C GLY A 194 -34.06 -15.57 -23.30
N GLN A 195 -33.98 -16.34 -22.21
CA GLN A 195 -34.94 -16.32 -21.09
C GLN A 195 -34.54 -15.36 -19.95
N LYS A 196 -33.31 -14.81 -19.95
CA LYS A 196 -32.77 -13.91 -18.91
C LYS A 196 -32.76 -12.43 -19.32
N VAL A 197 -33.66 -12.01 -20.22
CA VAL A 197 -33.81 -10.58 -20.55
C VAL A 197 -34.74 -9.91 -19.54
N ALA A 198 -34.26 -8.81 -18.93
CA ALA A 198 -34.97 -7.84 -18.07
C ALA A 198 -34.91 -8.02 -16.54
N GLN A 199 -33.71 -8.20 -15.99
CA GLN A 199 -33.40 -7.60 -14.68
C GLN A 199 -32.11 -6.78 -14.86
N GLN A 200 -32.18 -5.46 -14.63
CA GLN A 200 -30.98 -4.63 -14.53
C GLN A 200 -30.17 -5.20 -13.36
N GLU A 201 -28.97 -5.70 -13.64
CA GLU A 201 -28.08 -6.23 -12.62
C GLU A 201 -27.60 -5.03 -11.78
N GLU A 202 -27.88 -5.03 -10.48
CA GLU A 202 -27.43 -3.97 -9.56
C GLU A 202 -26.09 -4.32 -8.92
N ILE A 203 -25.38 -3.29 -8.43
CA ILE A 203 -24.13 -3.49 -7.69
C ILE A 203 -24.43 -4.03 -6.29
N GLY A 204 -23.91 -5.22 -5.99
CA GLY A 204 -24.09 -5.90 -4.71
C GLY A 204 -23.41 -5.22 -3.51
N GLU A 205 -23.84 -5.62 -2.31
CA GLU A 205 -23.37 -5.06 -1.03
C GLU A 205 -21.87 -5.24 -0.81
N GLY A 206 -21.27 -6.36 -1.23
CA GLY A 206 -19.85 -6.63 -1.06
C GLY A 206 -18.95 -5.58 -1.74
N ILE A 207 -19.30 -5.17 -2.97
CA ILE A 207 -18.56 -4.15 -3.72
C ILE A 207 -18.70 -2.78 -3.02
N ARG A 208 -19.90 -2.44 -2.54
CA ARG A 208 -20.14 -1.19 -1.80
C ARG A 208 -19.34 -1.15 -0.49
N ALA A 209 -19.35 -2.25 0.27
CA ALA A 209 -18.57 -2.38 1.50
C ALA A 209 -17.07 -2.22 1.24
N PHE A 210 -16.56 -2.81 0.15
CA PHE A 210 -15.17 -2.64 -0.27
C PHE A 210 -14.82 -1.18 -0.60
N GLN A 211 -15.63 -0.49 -1.41
CA GLN A 211 -15.41 0.92 -1.75
C GLN A 211 -15.44 1.82 -0.51
N ARG A 212 -16.36 1.55 0.42
CA ARG A 212 -16.41 2.23 1.71
C ARG A 212 -15.13 1.99 2.52
N MET A 213 -14.58 0.78 2.54
CA MET A 213 -13.32 0.50 3.25
C MET A 213 -12.13 1.23 2.65
N LEU A 214 -12.04 1.32 1.31
CA LEU A 214 -11.01 2.13 0.65
C LEU A 214 -11.09 3.59 1.08
N TYR A 215 -12.30 4.15 1.06
CA TYR A 215 -12.55 5.52 1.51
C TYR A 215 -12.17 5.72 2.98
N LEU A 216 -12.62 4.83 3.88
CA LEU A 216 -12.33 4.91 5.31
C LEU A 216 -10.83 4.90 5.60
N TYR A 217 -10.07 4.03 4.92
CA TYR A 217 -8.62 3.98 5.05
C TYR A 217 -8.00 5.31 4.59
N TRP A 218 -8.32 5.76 3.37
CA TRP A 218 -7.78 7.01 2.83
C TRP A 218 -8.10 8.22 3.72
N SER A 219 -9.36 8.34 4.16
CA SER A 219 -9.86 9.40 5.04
C SER A 219 -9.10 9.43 6.39
N LEU A 220 -8.80 8.27 6.96
CA LEU A 220 -7.99 8.18 8.18
C LEU A 220 -6.59 8.77 7.95
N VAL A 221 -5.91 8.40 6.86
CA VAL A 221 -4.58 8.93 6.55
C VAL A 221 -4.64 10.43 6.26
N ALA A 222 -5.67 10.90 5.54
CA ALA A 222 -5.87 12.31 5.22
C ALA A 222 -6.12 13.18 6.46
N SER A 223 -6.71 12.61 7.52
CA SER A 223 -6.93 13.31 8.79
C SER A 223 -5.64 13.52 9.61
N MET A 224 -4.56 12.79 9.28
CA MET A 224 -3.29 12.80 10.01
C MET A 224 -2.29 13.75 9.37
N ARG A 225 -1.92 14.83 10.07
CA ARG A 225 -1.00 15.86 9.55
C ARG A 225 0.39 15.33 9.17
N GLU A 226 0.91 14.37 9.92
CA GLU A 226 2.23 13.76 9.69
C GLU A 226 2.15 12.45 8.89
N GLY A 227 0.94 12.01 8.53
CA GLY A 227 0.68 10.68 7.95
C GLY A 227 0.80 9.53 8.96
N LEU A 228 0.71 8.30 8.48
CA LEU A 228 0.90 7.09 9.28
C LEU A 228 2.36 6.64 9.27
N GLN A 229 2.96 6.47 10.44
CA GLN A 229 4.37 6.11 10.58
C GLN A 229 4.67 4.69 10.09
N LEU A 230 5.71 4.55 9.26
CA LEU A 230 6.24 3.28 8.77
C LEU A 230 7.49 2.88 9.55
N VAL A 231 7.75 1.57 9.61
CA VAL A 231 9.04 1.03 10.09
C VAL A 231 10.00 0.81 8.93
N ASN A 232 11.29 0.56 9.20
CA ASN A 232 12.33 0.36 8.19
C ASN A 232 12.02 -0.74 7.15
N SER A 233 11.10 -1.67 7.46
CA SER A 233 10.63 -2.69 6.51
C SER A 233 9.56 -2.18 5.52
N GLY A 234 9.17 -0.90 5.56
CA GLY A 234 8.11 -0.31 4.74
C GLY A 234 6.68 -0.68 5.17
N LEU A 235 6.54 -1.38 6.30
CA LEU A 235 5.25 -1.75 6.88
C LEU A 235 4.80 -0.70 7.90
N LEU A 236 3.50 -0.67 8.19
CA LEU A 236 2.98 0.18 9.26
C LEU A 236 3.61 -0.15 10.62
N SER A 237 3.96 0.89 11.37
CA SER A 237 4.30 0.76 12.79
C SER A 237 3.13 0.18 13.58
N ARG A 238 3.41 -0.46 14.72
CA ARG A 238 2.36 -1.08 15.55
C ARG A 238 1.30 -0.08 16.01
N ALA A 239 1.71 1.16 16.30
CA ALA A 239 0.79 2.24 16.68
C ALA A 239 -0.11 2.63 15.50
N ALA A 240 0.46 2.84 14.30
CA ALA A 240 -0.31 3.18 13.11
C ALA A 240 -1.26 2.04 12.69
N LEU A 241 -0.80 0.78 12.73
CA LEU A 241 -1.62 -0.38 12.42
C LEU A 241 -2.84 -0.49 13.34
N ARG A 242 -2.66 -0.22 14.64
CA ARG A 242 -3.77 -0.23 15.61
C ARG A 242 -4.84 0.81 15.27
N GLN A 243 -4.46 2.02 14.87
CA GLN A 243 -5.41 3.06 14.46
C GLN A 243 -6.23 2.64 13.24
N VAL A 244 -5.57 2.03 12.23
CA VAL A 244 -6.25 1.51 11.03
C VAL A 244 -7.21 0.37 11.40
N MET A 245 -6.80 -0.53 12.30
CA MET A 245 -7.62 -1.64 12.75
C MET A 245 -8.85 -1.21 13.55
N GLU A 246 -8.71 -0.23 14.45
CA GLU A 246 -9.84 0.29 15.24
C GLU A 246 -10.95 0.85 14.34
N LEU A 247 -10.61 1.41 13.18
CA LEU A 247 -11.57 1.92 12.22
C LEU A 247 -12.17 0.83 11.31
N LEU A 248 -11.37 -0.13 10.86
CA LEU A 248 -11.74 -1.06 9.78
C LEU A 248 -12.06 -2.49 10.25
N VAL A 249 -11.69 -2.87 11.46
CA VAL A 249 -11.83 -4.24 12.01
C VAL A 249 -12.73 -4.20 13.24
N GLN A 250 -14.05 -4.32 13.01
CA GLN A 250 -15.04 -4.14 14.08
C GLN A 250 -15.11 -5.30 15.10
N ASN A 251 -14.56 -6.49 14.80
CA ASN A 251 -14.74 -7.71 15.65
C ASN A 251 -13.55 -8.70 15.62
N GLY A 252 -12.30 -8.22 15.54
CA GLY A 252 -11.10 -9.09 15.48
C GLY A 252 -10.35 -9.23 16.80
N ASN A 253 -9.73 -10.39 17.05
CA ASN A 253 -8.77 -10.59 18.15
C ASN A 253 -7.50 -9.77 17.90
N MET A 254 -7.52 -8.50 18.31
CA MET A 254 -6.42 -7.55 18.07
C MET A 254 -5.10 -7.99 18.71
N GLU A 255 -5.14 -8.82 19.75
CA GLU A 255 -3.94 -9.27 20.49
C GLU A 255 -3.03 -10.21 19.69
N GLN A 256 -3.56 -10.93 18.70
CA GLN A 256 -2.79 -11.89 17.90
C GLN A 256 -2.04 -11.23 16.73
N ILE A 257 -2.38 -9.99 16.40
CA ILE A 257 -1.84 -9.25 15.25
C ILE A 257 -0.59 -8.49 15.69
N ARG A 258 0.57 -8.82 15.10
CA ARG A 258 1.87 -8.23 15.45
C ARG A 258 2.38 -7.28 14.38
N THR A 259 2.14 -7.62 13.13
CA THR A 259 2.62 -6.90 11.94
C THR A 259 1.48 -6.70 10.95
N GLU A 260 1.64 -5.75 10.03
CA GLU A 260 0.67 -5.50 8.96
C GLU A 260 0.44 -6.75 8.08
N GLN A 261 1.43 -7.63 7.97
CA GLN A 261 1.35 -8.89 7.23
C GLN A 261 0.32 -9.87 7.80
N ASP A 262 0.07 -9.80 9.11
CA ASP A 262 -0.88 -10.67 9.81
C ASP A 262 -2.34 -10.31 9.45
N VAL A 263 -2.55 -9.16 8.79
CA VAL A 263 -3.87 -8.71 8.31
C VAL A 263 -3.81 -8.42 6.80
N PRO A 264 -3.75 -9.48 5.95
CA PRO A 264 -3.49 -9.34 4.51
C PRO A 264 -4.45 -8.39 3.79
N ARG A 265 -5.72 -8.36 4.21
CA ARG A 265 -6.74 -7.47 3.66
C ARG A 265 -6.38 -5.99 3.83
N LEU A 266 -5.84 -5.59 4.97
CA LEU A 266 -5.46 -4.19 5.22
C LEU A 266 -4.23 -3.80 4.40
N LEU A 267 -3.25 -4.69 4.31
CA LEU A 267 -2.08 -4.48 3.44
C LEU A 267 -2.50 -4.37 1.98
N PHE A 268 -3.42 -5.24 1.52
CA PHE A 268 -3.97 -5.17 0.17
C PHE A 268 -4.65 -3.83 -0.11
N LEU A 269 -5.49 -3.35 0.80
CA LEU A 269 -6.14 -2.04 0.67
C LEU A 269 -5.12 -0.90 0.59
N ARG A 270 -4.08 -0.92 1.44
CA ARG A 270 -3.00 0.08 1.39
C ARG A 270 -2.31 0.09 0.04
N LEU A 271 -1.85 -1.07 -0.42
CA LEU A 271 -1.11 -1.17 -1.68
C LEU A 271 -1.97 -0.81 -2.89
N LEU A 272 -3.26 -1.15 -2.85
CA LEU A 272 -4.20 -0.74 -3.88
C LEU A 272 -4.42 0.79 -3.88
N LEU A 273 -4.60 1.42 -2.72
CA LEU A 273 -4.69 2.88 -2.60
C LEU A 273 -3.41 3.57 -3.10
N MET A 274 -2.23 3.01 -2.83
CA MET A 274 -0.97 3.52 -3.38
C MET A 274 -0.92 3.38 -4.92
N LYS A 275 -1.41 2.27 -5.47
CA LYS A 275 -1.48 2.08 -6.94
C LYS A 275 -2.54 2.94 -7.62
N LEU A 276 -3.59 3.32 -6.90
CA LEU A 276 -4.58 4.27 -7.37
C LEU A 276 -4.06 5.71 -7.36
N GLY A 277 -2.92 6.00 -6.73
CA GLY A 277 -2.39 7.37 -6.58
C GLY A 277 -2.87 8.08 -5.31
N LEU A 278 -3.74 7.45 -4.53
CA LEU A 278 -4.42 8.03 -3.37
C LEU A 278 -3.56 8.10 -2.10
N LEU A 279 -2.53 7.25 -2.00
CA LEU A 279 -1.58 7.24 -0.89
C LEU A 279 -0.14 7.25 -1.43
N GLN A 280 0.76 7.94 -0.74
CA GLN A 280 2.18 7.97 -1.08
C GLN A 280 3.05 7.84 0.17
N GLU A 281 4.17 7.13 0.04
CA GLU A 281 5.20 7.12 1.07
C GLU A 281 6.12 8.35 0.92
N ARG A 282 6.30 9.11 1.99
CA ARG A 282 7.22 10.26 2.07
C ARG A 282 7.91 10.28 3.42
N GLN A 283 9.25 10.35 3.42
CA GLN A 283 10.07 10.47 4.65
C GLN A 283 9.75 9.42 5.74
N GLY A 284 9.43 8.19 5.37
CA GLY A 284 9.08 7.13 6.33
C GLY A 284 7.67 7.22 6.91
N SER A 285 6.79 8.06 6.36
CA SER A 285 5.36 8.07 6.66
C SER A 285 4.50 7.89 5.41
N LEU A 286 3.34 7.30 5.60
CA LEU A 286 2.31 7.14 4.57
C LEU A 286 1.39 8.35 4.62
N GLN A 287 1.33 9.13 3.54
CA GLN A 287 0.55 10.35 3.43
C GLN A 287 -0.56 10.18 2.40
N ALA A 288 -1.69 10.84 2.64
CA ALA A 288 -2.78 10.88 1.68
C ALA A 288 -2.48 11.90 0.58
N VAL A 289 -2.75 11.51 -0.65
CA VAL A 289 -2.73 12.40 -1.80
C VAL A 289 -4.18 12.84 -2.04
N PRO A 290 -4.46 14.15 -2.08
CA PRO A 290 -5.80 14.65 -2.41
C PRO A 290 -6.11 14.33 -3.87
N GLU A 291 -7.06 13.44 -4.10
CA GLU A 291 -7.51 13.07 -5.45
C GLU A 291 -9.03 12.95 -5.46
N ASP A 292 -9.68 14.12 -5.54
CA ASP A 292 -11.15 14.22 -5.61
C ASP A 292 -11.71 13.54 -6.86
N GLU A 293 -10.90 13.45 -7.91
CA GLU A 293 -11.27 12.86 -9.19
C GLU A 293 -11.67 11.39 -9.05
N PHE A 294 -10.85 10.56 -8.40
CA PHE A 294 -11.16 9.13 -8.25
C PHE A 294 -12.47 8.92 -7.53
N PHE A 295 -12.69 9.58 -6.39
CA PHE A 295 -13.89 9.39 -5.59
C PHE A 295 -15.15 10.04 -6.18
N SER A 296 -14.99 10.98 -7.12
CA SER A 296 -16.10 11.53 -7.92
C SER A 296 -16.61 10.55 -8.99
N LEU A 297 -15.82 9.53 -9.35
CA LEU A 297 -16.24 8.53 -10.33
C LEU A 297 -17.44 7.71 -9.83
N PRO A 298 -18.35 7.30 -10.75
CA PRO A 298 -19.41 6.35 -10.43
C PRO A 298 -18.87 5.09 -9.74
N LEU A 299 -19.66 4.52 -8.83
CA LEU A 299 -19.24 3.37 -8.01
C LEU A 299 -18.75 2.18 -8.87
N LEU A 300 -19.41 1.92 -10.00
CA LEU A 300 -19.02 0.88 -10.94
C LEU A 300 -17.62 1.14 -11.54
N GLU A 301 -17.32 2.37 -11.93
CA GLU A 301 -16.04 2.73 -12.54
C GLU A 301 -14.90 2.63 -11.53
N ARG A 302 -15.13 3.05 -10.28
CA ARG A 302 -14.15 2.82 -9.19
C ARG A 302 -13.89 1.33 -8.95
N ALA A 303 -14.96 0.51 -8.93
CA ALA A 303 -14.84 -0.93 -8.78
C ALA A 303 -14.07 -1.57 -9.95
N ARG A 304 -14.34 -1.14 -11.19
CA ARG A 304 -13.61 -1.56 -12.40
C ARG A 304 -12.14 -1.21 -12.34
N HIS A 305 -11.80 0.02 -11.93
CA HIS A 305 -10.40 0.45 -11.74
C HIS A 305 -9.69 -0.44 -10.72
N CYS A 306 -10.31 -0.69 -9.57
CA CYS A 306 -9.74 -1.56 -8.53
C CYS A 306 -9.52 -2.99 -9.03
N TYR A 307 -10.52 -3.56 -9.72
CA TYR A 307 -10.45 -4.90 -10.29
C TYR A 307 -9.34 -5.01 -11.35
N ARG A 308 -9.29 -4.09 -12.32
CA ARG A 308 -8.27 -4.07 -13.38
C ARG A 308 -6.87 -3.92 -12.80
N LEU A 309 -6.69 -3.03 -11.81
CA LEU A 309 -5.40 -2.90 -11.13
C LEU A 309 -4.96 -4.21 -10.49
N TRP A 310 -5.84 -4.91 -9.76
CA TRP A 310 -5.48 -6.22 -9.20
C TRP A 310 -5.18 -7.26 -10.29
N LEU A 311 -5.98 -7.29 -11.36
CA LEU A 311 -5.85 -8.27 -12.43
C LEU A 311 -4.54 -8.11 -13.23
N GLU A 312 -4.09 -6.87 -13.41
CA GLU A 312 -3.03 -6.54 -14.38
C GLU A 312 -1.72 -6.08 -13.74
N SER A 313 -1.74 -5.61 -12.49
CA SER A 313 -0.56 -5.07 -11.81
C SER A 313 0.07 -6.07 -10.83
N PRO A 314 1.40 -6.05 -10.67
CA PRO A 314 2.11 -6.95 -9.77
C PRO A 314 2.09 -6.49 -8.29
N PHE A 315 1.25 -5.52 -7.88
CA PHE A 315 1.35 -4.93 -6.52
C PHE A 315 1.03 -5.88 -5.37
N TRP A 316 0.32 -6.97 -5.63
CA TRP A 316 -0.06 -7.97 -4.64
C TRP A 316 0.53 -9.32 -5.04
N ASN A 317 0.99 -10.14 -4.10
CA ASN A 317 1.55 -11.47 -4.39
C ASN A 317 0.86 -12.55 -3.54
N GLU A 318 -0.03 -13.31 -4.16
CA GLU A 318 -0.81 -14.36 -3.48
C GLU A 318 0.04 -15.54 -3.02
N LEU A 319 1.26 -15.71 -3.56
CA LEU A 319 2.17 -16.80 -3.16
C LEU A 319 2.67 -16.66 -1.72
N LEU A 320 2.56 -15.48 -1.09
CA LEU A 320 2.80 -15.30 0.35
C LEU A 320 1.75 -15.98 1.22
N TYR A 321 0.52 -16.13 0.70
CA TYR A 321 -0.66 -16.50 1.49
C TYR A 321 -1.17 -17.90 1.13
N LEU A 322 -0.28 -18.77 0.65
CA LEU A 322 -0.62 -20.15 0.33
C LEU A 322 -1.00 -20.94 1.60
N PRO A 323 -2.18 -21.56 1.66
CA PRO A 323 -2.56 -22.42 2.77
C PRO A 323 -1.67 -23.67 2.78
N GLU A 324 -1.24 -24.11 3.98
CA GLU A 324 -0.43 -25.33 4.19
C GLU A 324 0.98 -25.37 3.56
N VAL A 325 1.35 -24.39 2.74
CA VAL A 325 2.65 -24.31 2.04
C VAL A 325 3.52 -23.21 2.64
N ILE A 326 4.82 -23.48 2.76
CA ILE A 326 5.88 -22.54 3.11
C ILE A 326 6.80 -22.42 1.89
N VAL A 327 7.10 -21.18 1.51
CA VAL A 327 8.02 -20.87 0.41
C VAL A 327 9.37 -20.44 0.98
N ARG A 328 10.49 -20.93 0.42
CA ARG A 328 11.86 -20.57 0.85
C ARG A 328 12.75 -20.22 -0.35
N PRO A 329 13.51 -19.11 -0.34
CA PRO A 329 13.50 -18.03 0.66
C PRO A 329 12.16 -17.30 0.76
N GLY A 330 11.34 -17.34 -0.30
CA GLY A 330 10.02 -16.73 -0.35
C GLY A 330 10.06 -15.22 -0.63
N PRO A 331 8.96 -14.63 -1.13
CA PRO A 331 8.87 -13.19 -1.37
C PRO A 331 8.67 -12.40 -0.08
N ASN A 332 9.17 -11.16 -0.03
CA ASN A 332 8.77 -10.19 0.99
C ASN A 332 7.36 -9.64 0.68
N PRO A 333 6.63 -9.11 1.68
CA PRO A 333 5.24 -8.67 1.48
C PRO A 333 5.06 -7.48 0.55
N LEU A 334 6.11 -6.68 0.38
CA LEU A 334 6.10 -5.51 -0.51
C LEU A 334 6.76 -5.81 -1.86
N ASP A 335 7.29 -7.03 -2.04
CA ASP A 335 7.89 -7.41 -3.31
C ASP A 335 6.79 -7.57 -4.36
N PRO A 336 7.01 -7.07 -5.59
CA PRO A 336 6.05 -7.24 -6.67
C PRO A 336 5.86 -8.73 -7.00
N ALA A 337 4.64 -9.11 -7.34
CA ALA A 337 4.37 -10.43 -7.89
C ALA A 337 5.07 -10.63 -9.24
N HIS A 338 5.49 -11.87 -9.47
CA HIS A 338 6.03 -12.29 -10.75
C HIS A 338 4.97 -12.29 -11.86
N GLU A 339 5.42 -12.17 -13.11
CA GLU A 339 4.54 -12.11 -14.29
C GLU A 339 3.65 -13.35 -14.41
N GLU A 340 4.15 -14.53 -14.02
CA GLU A 340 3.38 -15.77 -14.03
C GLU A 340 2.17 -15.73 -13.09
N VAL A 341 2.27 -15.02 -11.96
CA VAL A 341 1.17 -14.81 -11.01
C VAL A 341 0.09 -13.93 -11.64
N VAL A 342 0.48 -12.82 -12.25
CA VAL A 342 -0.43 -11.89 -12.95
C VAL A 342 -1.15 -12.61 -14.10
N ARG A 343 -0.41 -13.38 -14.90
CA ARG A 343 -0.97 -14.22 -15.97
C ARG A 343 -1.96 -15.26 -15.41
N ALA A 344 -1.61 -15.90 -14.29
CA ALA A 344 -2.48 -16.89 -13.66
C ALA A 344 -3.80 -16.29 -13.17
N ARG A 345 -3.83 -15.03 -12.71
CA ARG A 345 -5.09 -14.32 -12.38
C ARG A 345 -6.01 -14.21 -13.58
N LYS A 346 -5.48 -13.83 -14.76
CA LYS A 346 -6.26 -13.70 -16.00
C LYS A 346 -6.91 -15.03 -16.39
N VAL A 347 -6.12 -16.11 -16.41
CA VAL A 347 -6.62 -17.47 -16.70
C VAL A 347 -7.68 -17.90 -15.68
N LEU A 348 -7.49 -17.56 -14.41
CA LEU A 348 -8.47 -17.88 -13.37
C LEU A 348 -9.77 -17.10 -13.57
N MET A 349 -9.69 -15.80 -13.85
CA MET A 349 -10.88 -14.97 -14.08
C MET A 349 -11.66 -15.40 -15.32
N GLU A 350 -10.98 -15.73 -16.43
CA GLU A 350 -11.62 -16.34 -17.60
C GLU A 350 -12.44 -17.57 -17.21
N ARG A 351 -11.86 -18.44 -16.36
CA ARG A 351 -12.53 -19.65 -15.90
C ARG A 351 -13.72 -19.36 -14.98
N ILE A 352 -13.60 -18.42 -14.05
CA ILE A 352 -14.68 -18.03 -13.14
C ILE A 352 -15.87 -17.45 -13.93
N MET A 353 -15.59 -16.61 -14.93
CA MET A 353 -16.63 -15.98 -15.75
C MET A 353 -17.36 -16.96 -16.68
N ASP A 354 -16.70 -18.04 -17.08
CA ASP A 354 -17.31 -19.11 -17.88
C ASP A 354 -18.29 -20.00 -17.07
N GLU A 355 -18.26 -19.90 -15.74
CA GLU A 355 -19.09 -20.66 -14.83
C GLU A 355 -20.43 -19.99 -14.52
N ARG A 356 -21.42 -20.78 -14.09
CA ARG A 356 -22.81 -20.31 -13.95
C ARG A 356 -22.92 -19.29 -12.81
N ALA A 357 -23.34 -18.07 -13.15
CA ALA A 357 -23.26 -16.87 -12.30
C ALA A 357 -24.01 -16.87 -10.95
N GLU A 358 -24.71 -17.94 -10.55
CA GLU A 358 -25.59 -17.91 -9.37
C GLU A 358 -25.57 -19.20 -8.53
N THR A 359 -24.80 -20.21 -8.93
CA THR A 359 -24.76 -21.50 -8.22
C THR A 359 -23.55 -21.59 -7.29
N TRP A 360 -23.76 -22.06 -6.05
CA TRP A 360 -22.68 -22.39 -5.14
C TRP A 360 -21.84 -23.55 -5.69
N GLN A 361 -20.53 -23.35 -5.77
CA GLN A 361 -19.57 -24.32 -6.27
C GLN A 361 -18.52 -24.63 -5.21
N GLY A 362 -18.22 -25.91 -5.02
CA GLY A 362 -17.14 -26.32 -4.12
C GLY A 362 -15.78 -25.88 -4.64
N ILE A 363 -15.00 -25.18 -3.81
CA ILE A 363 -13.66 -24.68 -4.18
C ILE A 363 -12.74 -25.85 -4.60
N SER A 364 -12.83 -27.00 -3.92
CA SER A 364 -12.05 -28.20 -4.27
C SER A 364 -12.39 -28.74 -5.66
N SER A 365 -13.67 -28.75 -6.03
CA SER A 365 -14.13 -29.17 -7.36
C SER A 365 -13.63 -28.22 -8.44
N PHE A 366 -13.71 -26.92 -8.16
CA PHE A 366 -13.21 -25.87 -9.05
C PHE A 366 -11.70 -25.95 -9.27
N ILE A 367 -10.93 -26.24 -8.21
CA ILE A 367 -9.47 -26.45 -8.30
C ILE A 367 -9.15 -27.66 -9.18
N ALA A 368 -9.85 -28.79 -8.97
CA ALA A 368 -9.67 -29.98 -9.79
C ALA A 368 -10.02 -29.72 -11.26
N LEU A 369 -11.09 -28.96 -11.53
CA LEU A 369 -11.47 -28.55 -12.87
C LEU A 369 -10.44 -27.63 -13.53
N THR A 370 -9.94 -26.65 -12.78
CA THR A 370 -8.91 -25.72 -13.24
C THR A 370 -7.61 -26.45 -13.57
N LYS A 371 -7.27 -27.55 -12.86
CA LYS A 371 -6.12 -28.40 -13.22
C LYS A 371 -6.25 -29.03 -14.60
N LEU A 372 -7.45 -29.45 -14.96
CA LEU A 372 -7.72 -30.08 -16.25
C LEU A 372 -7.56 -29.08 -17.39
N TYR A 373 -8.04 -27.85 -17.17
CA TYR A 373 -7.97 -26.76 -18.13
C TYR A 373 -6.57 -26.14 -18.23
N ALA A 374 -5.96 -25.80 -17.09
CA ALA A 374 -4.68 -25.09 -16.98
C ALA A 374 -3.68 -25.84 -16.07
N PRO A 375 -3.14 -27.00 -16.50
CA PRO A 375 -2.19 -27.79 -15.70
C PRO A 375 -0.82 -27.11 -15.48
N TYR A 376 -0.56 -25.98 -16.14
CA TYR A 376 0.68 -25.19 -16.05
C TYR A 376 0.37 -23.73 -15.68
N LEU A 377 -0.52 -23.54 -14.70
CA LEU A 377 -1.04 -22.24 -14.27
C LEU A 377 0.08 -21.29 -13.81
N LEU A 378 0.80 -21.64 -12.75
CA LEU A 378 1.91 -20.83 -12.19
C LEU A 378 3.28 -21.18 -12.78
N PHE A 379 3.47 -22.39 -13.29
CA PHE A 379 4.77 -22.89 -13.73
C PHE A 379 4.71 -23.29 -15.21
N PRO A 380 5.09 -22.39 -16.14
CA PRO A 380 5.12 -22.68 -17.56
C PRO A 380 5.99 -23.90 -17.89
N ARG A 381 5.66 -24.62 -18.98
CA ARG A 381 6.35 -25.86 -19.39
C ARG A 381 7.85 -25.70 -19.64
N GLN A 382 8.32 -24.49 -19.93
CA GLN A 382 9.73 -24.21 -20.22
C GLN A 382 10.64 -24.34 -19.00
N TYR A 383 10.10 -24.29 -17.77
CA TYR A 383 10.88 -24.34 -16.53
C TYR A 383 10.95 -25.76 -15.97
N GLY A 384 11.77 -26.61 -16.58
CA GLY A 384 12.09 -27.93 -16.06
C GLY A 384 10.98 -28.99 -16.17
N ALA A 385 11.29 -30.20 -15.67
CA ALA A 385 10.36 -31.32 -15.70
C ALA A 385 9.15 -31.08 -14.77
N ARG A 386 7.99 -31.68 -15.09
CA ARG A 386 6.79 -31.56 -14.24
C ARG A 386 7.06 -32.03 -12.80
N ALA A 387 7.91 -33.06 -12.65
CA ALA A 387 8.29 -33.67 -11.38
C ALA A 387 8.85 -32.67 -10.36
N ASP A 388 9.73 -31.78 -10.83
CA ASP A 388 10.65 -31.05 -9.96
C ASP A 388 10.30 -29.55 -9.83
N ARG A 389 9.20 -29.09 -10.45
CA ARG A 389 8.85 -27.65 -10.53
C ARG A 389 8.65 -26.93 -9.20
N TYR A 390 8.41 -27.67 -8.12
CA TYR A 390 8.22 -27.09 -6.79
C TYR A 390 9.53 -26.94 -6.02
N SER A 391 10.66 -27.32 -6.62
CA SER A 391 11.99 -27.23 -6.04
C SER A 391 12.82 -26.14 -6.69
N VAL A 392 13.83 -25.67 -5.96
CA VAL A 392 14.76 -24.62 -6.40
C VAL A 392 15.38 -24.98 -7.75
N GLY A 393 15.45 -24.00 -8.67
CA GLY A 393 16.07 -24.15 -9.99
C GLY A 393 15.18 -24.76 -11.07
N SER A 394 13.96 -25.18 -10.73
CA SER A 394 12.98 -25.73 -11.67
C SER A 394 11.69 -24.89 -11.75
N ASN A 395 11.73 -23.66 -11.25
CA ASN A 395 10.65 -22.68 -11.41
C ASN A 395 11.21 -21.28 -11.71
N PRO A 396 10.40 -20.39 -12.31
CA PRO A 396 10.80 -19.01 -12.62
C PRO A 396 11.20 -18.18 -11.40
N TYR A 397 10.80 -18.59 -10.20
CA TYR A 397 10.99 -17.83 -8.97
C TYR A 397 12.30 -18.15 -8.24
N GLY A 398 12.94 -19.28 -8.57
CA GLY A 398 14.10 -19.78 -7.82
C GLY A 398 13.76 -20.20 -6.38
N TRP A 399 12.52 -20.60 -6.11
CA TRP A 399 12.02 -20.91 -4.75
C TRP A 399 11.78 -22.39 -4.53
N ASP A 400 11.74 -22.78 -3.26
CA ASP A 400 11.34 -24.10 -2.80
C ASP A 400 9.96 -24.04 -2.11
N PHE A 401 9.03 -24.86 -2.56
CA PHE A 401 7.68 -24.96 -1.99
C PHE A 401 7.58 -26.22 -1.15
N ARG A 402 7.40 -26.05 0.16
CA ARG A 402 7.36 -27.15 1.14
C ARG A 402 6.05 -27.13 1.91
N LEU A 403 5.57 -28.29 2.34
CA LEU A 403 4.43 -28.34 3.27
C LEU A 403 4.88 -27.88 4.67
N ARG A 404 3.95 -27.29 5.43
CA ARG A 404 4.17 -26.97 6.85
C ARG A 404 4.49 -28.23 7.66
N ARG A 405 3.92 -29.37 7.27
CA ARG A 405 4.16 -30.70 7.84
C ARG A 405 4.28 -31.72 6.70
N GLY A 406 5.36 -32.49 6.68
CA GLY A 406 5.58 -33.55 5.67
C GLY A 406 6.31 -33.06 4.41
N TRP A 407 6.31 -33.91 3.38
CA TRP A 407 7.00 -33.69 2.11
C TRP A 407 6.01 -33.50 0.98
N LEU A 408 6.29 -32.53 0.09
CA LEU A 408 5.46 -32.31 -1.08
C LEU A 408 5.74 -33.41 -2.11
N THR A 409 4.78 -34.30 -2.34
CA THR A 409 4.91 -35.30 -3.40
C THR A 409 4.62 -34.67 -4.76
N HIS A 410 5.21 -35.20 -5.84
CA HIS A 410 4.90 -34.73 -7.20
C HIS A 410 3.39 -34.80 -7.54
N ARG A 411 2.67 -35.76 -6.93
CA ARG A 411 1.24 -35.97 -7.15
C ARG A 411 0.37 -34.90 -6.50
N GLU A 412 0.71 -34.52 -5.27
CA GLU A 412 -0.05 -33.54 -4.48
C GLU A 412 0.39 -32.11 -4.75
N GLY A 413 1.62 -31.92 -5.26
CA GLY A 413 2.25 -30.63 -5.48
C GLY A 413 1.35 -29.60 -6.14
N TRP A 414 0.64 -29.99 -7.20
CA TRP A 414 -0.25 -29.08 -7.93
C TRP A 414 -1.44 -28.63 -7.07
N HIS A 415 -2.07 -29.54 -6.33
CA HIS A 415 -3.23 -29.20 -5.51
C HIS A 415 -2.87 -28.38 -4.28
N GLN A 416 -1.64 -28.51 -3.79
CA GLN A 416 -1.14 -27.76 -2.65
C GLN A 416 -0.62 -26.38 -3.06
N VAL A 417 0.13 -26.26 -4.16
CA VAL A 417 0.75 -25.01 -4.61
C VAL A 417 -0.20 -24.22 -5.52
N GLU A 418 -0.47 -24.66 -6.76
CA GLU A 418 -1.41 -23.98 -7.67
C GLU A 418 -2.84 -23.97 -7.10
N GLY A 419 -3.29 -25.08 -6.50
CA GLY A 419 -4.57 -25.12 -5.79
C GLY A 419 -4.60 -24.24 -4.54
N GLY A 420 -3.46 -24.10 -3.85
CA GLY A 420 -3.28 -23.13 -2.77
C GLY A 420 -3.38 -21.68 -3.26
N PHE A 421 -2.81 -21.40 -4.43
CA PHE A 421 -2.90 -20.09 -5.08
C PHE A 421 -4.34 -19.76 -5.47
N ILE A 422 -5.09 -20.71 -6.04
CA ILE A 422 -6.52 -20.52 -6.34
C ILE A 422 -7.29 -20.21 -5.04
N ARG A 423 -7.02 -20.92 -3.94
CA ARG A 423 -7.61 -20.61 -2.63
C ARG A 423 -7.25 -19.21 -2.15
N ALA A 424 -5.99 -18.81 -2.26
CA ALA A 424 -5.51 -17.49 -1.85
C ALA A 424 -6.15 -16.36 -2.66
N VAL A 425 -6.39 -16.55 -3.97
CA VAL A 425 -7.10 -15.59 -4.81
C VAL A 425 -8.58 -15.49 -4.42
N MET A 426 -9.25 -16.63 -4.21
CA MET A 426 -10.67 -16.69 -3.87
C MET A 426 -10.96 -16.11 -2.49
N LEU A 427 -10.28 -16.61 -1.46
CA LEU A 427 -10.44 -16.18 -0.05
C LEU A 427 -9.77 -14.83 0.25
N GLY A 428 -9.05 -14.28 -0.73
CA GLY A 428 -8.32 -13.04 -0.64
C GLY A 428 -8.91 -11.98 -1.58
N PRO A 429 -8.17 -11.51 -2.59
CA PRO A 429 -8.58 -10.40 -3.44
C PRO A 429 -10.00 -10.47 -3.99
N LEU A 430 -10.47 -11.63 -4.48
CA LEU A 430 -11.82 -11.71 -5.05
C LEU A 430 -12.91 -11.50 -4.00
N GLN A 431 -12.74 -12.08 -2.81
CA GLN A 431 -13.64 -11.84 -1.69
C GLN A 431 -13.55 -10.39 -1.21
N TRP A 432 -12.34 -9.85 -1.09
CA TRP A 432 -12.12 -8.51 -0.57
C TRP A 432 -12.68 -7.42 -1.48
N LEU A 433 -12.58 -7.61 -2.81
CA LEU A 433 -13.19 -6.76 -3.83
C LEU A 433 -14.71 -6.91 -3.90
N GLY A 434 -15.29 -7.90 -3.21
CA GLY A 434 -16.72 -8.19 -3.22
C GLY A 434 -17.22 -8.87 -4.50
N LEU A 435 -16.33 -9.55 -5.24
CA LEU A 435 -16.66 -10.21 -6.51
C LEU A 435 -17.15 -11.66 -6.32
N VAL A 436 -16.82 -12.28 -5.18
CA VAL A 436 -17.28 -13.62 -4.83
C VAL A 436 -17.82 -13.66 -3.40
N ASP A 437 -18.90 -14.40 -3.21
CA ASP A 437 -19.37 -14.78 -1.89
C ASP A 437 -18.79 -16.15 -1.52
N ILE A 438 -18.38 -16.31 -0.26
CA ILE A 438 -17.81 -17.57 0.25
C ILE A 438 -18.63 -18.10 1.41
N LYS A 439 -18.91 -19.40 1.37
CA LYS A 439 -19.56 -20.15 2.45
C LYS A 439 -18.56 -21.14 3.06
N ASN A 440 -18.29 -20.97 4.36
CA ASN A 440 -17.34 -21.80 5.13
C ASN A 440 -18.00 -22.84 6.06
N GLU A 441 -19.34 -22.89 6.11
CA GLU A 441 -20.07 -23.72 7.09
C GLU A 441 -20.11 -25.23 6.75
N GLY A 442 -19.66 -25.62 5.55
CA GLY A 442 -19.51 -27.02 5.16
C GLY A 442 -18.09 -27.26 4.68
N ASN A 443 -17.44 -28.31 5.17
CA ASN A 443 -16.20 -28.79 4.56
C ASN A 443 -16.57 -29.65 3.34
N PRO A 444 -16.19 -29.30 2.10
CA PRO A 444 -15.27 -28.22 1.69
C PRO A 444 -15.96 -26.87 1.42
N PRO A 445 -15.22 -25.74 1.56
CA PRO A 445 -15.75 -24.40 1.34
C PRO A 445 -16.26 -24.23 -0.10
N ALA A 446 -17.30 -23.42 -0.25
CA ALA A 446 -17.94 -23.15 -1.54
C ALA A 446 -17.94 -21.65 -1.84
N PHE A 447 -17.97 -21.31 -3.12
CA PHE A 447 -18.05 -19.92 -3.60
C PHE A 447 -19.16 -19.76 -4.64
N ARG A 448 -19.64 -18.54 -4.83
CA ARG A 448 -20.45 -18.12 -5.98
C ARG A 448 -20.02 -16.73 -6.43
N LEU A 449 -20.36 -16.35 -7.67
CA LEU A 449 -20.24 -14.97 -8.09
C LEU A 449 -21.20 -14.08 -7.30
N ALA A 450 -20.69 -12.95 -6.85
CA ALA A 450 -21.48 -11.93 -6.17
C ALA A 450 -22.33 -11.15 -7.17
N GLN A 451 -23.44 -10.58 -6.69
CA GLN A 451 -24.31 -9.76 -7.52
C GLN A 451 -23.56 -8.54 -8.10
N GLY A 452 -23.64 -8.34 -9.41
CA GLY A 452 -22.93 -7.26 -10.09
C GLY A 452 -21.46 -7.52 -10.37
N ALA A 453 -20.91 -8.70 -10.03
CA ALA A 453 -19.54 -9.07 -10.38
C ALA A 453 -19.30 -9.05 -11.90
N SER A 454 -20.27 -9.52 -12.69
CA SER A 454 -20.23 -9.50 -14.16
C SER A 454 -20.12 -8.09 -14.74
N LEU A 455 -20.67 -7.08 -14.06
CA LEU A 455 -20.58 -5.68 -14.48
C LEU A 455 -19.18 -5.10 -14.26
N VAL A 456 -18.56 -5.47 -13.14
CA VAL A 456 -17.21 -5.02 -12.77
C VAL A 456 -16.15 -5.68 -13.65
N THR A 457 -16.33 -6.96 -14.00
CA THR A 457 -15.38 -7.70 -14.83
C THR A 457 -15.56 -7.45 -16.32
N GLY A 458 -16.75 -7.02 -16.76
CA GLY A 458 -17.06 -6.73 -18.15
C GLY A 458 -16.71 -5.31 -18.59
N ASP A 459 -16.38 -5.17 -19.87
CA ASP A 459 -16.06 -3.88 -20.52
C ASP A 459 -17.28 -3.18 -21.15
N ALA A 460 -18.48 -3.74 -20.98
CA ALA A 460 -19.67 -3.19 -21.60
C ALA A 460 -19.96 -1.77 -21.05
N PRO A 461 -20.25 -0.79 -21.93
CA PRO A 461 -20.67 0.53 -21.49
C PRO A 461 -21.97 0.39 -20.72
N TYR A 462 -21.94 0.74 -19.43
CA TYR A 462 -23.11 0.74 -18.57
C TYR A 462 -23.72 2.13 -18.61
N THR A 463 -25.02 2.22 -18.90
CA THR A 463 -25.73 3.50 -18.85
C THR A 463 -25.75 3.97 -17.40
N ILE A 464 -25.04 5.04 -17.12
CA ILE A 464 -25.01 5.68 -15.80
C ILE A 464 -26.41 6.20 -15.54
N GLU A 465 -27.22 5.48 -14.78
CA GLU A 465 -28.30 6.13 -14.05
C GLU A 465 -27.60 7.01 -13.01
N GLU A 466 -27.74 8.33 -13.13
CA GLU A 466 -27.31 9.28 -12.10
C GLU A 466 -27.91 8.80 -10.79
N VAL A 467 -27.10 8.18 -9.94
CA VAL A 467 -27.54 7.81 -8.59
C VAL A 467 -27.96 9.12 -7.96
N PRO A 468 -29.25 9.28 -7.56
CA PRO A 468 -29.71 10.52 -6.99
C PRO A 468 -28.80 10.81 -5.80
N TRP A 469 -28.18 11.99 -5.83
CA TRP A 469 -27.30 12.44 -4.77
C TRP A 469 -28.06 12.26 -3.45
N GLY A 470 -27.54 11.40 -2.57
CA GLY A 470 -28.16 11.18 -1.27
C GLY A 470 -28.49 12.52 -0.63
N ARG A 471 -29.76 12.71 -0.27
CA ARG A 471 -30.23 14.00 0.23
C ARG A 471 -29.52 14.31 1.54
N LEU A 472 -28.68 15.34 1.54
CA LEU A 472 -28.12 15.87 2.77
C LEU A 472 -29.19 16.66 3.51
N ILE A 473 -29.33 16.44 4.82
CA ILE A 473 -30.17 17.26 5.69
C ILE A 473 -29.23 18.00 6.64
N VAL A 474 -29.24 19.32 6.55
CA VAL A 474 -28.50 20.21 7.46
C VAL A 474 -29.45 20.66 8.57
N GLN A 475 -29.16 20.29 9.81
CA GLN A 475 -29.99 20.62 10.95
C GLN A 475 -29.51 21.90 11.66
N PRO A 476 -30.40 22.69 12.28
CA PRO A 476 -30.03 23.88 13.04
C PRO A 476 -29.10 23.61 14.24
N ASN A 477 -29.00 22.37 14.73
CA ASN A 477 -28.08 21.96 15.79
C ASN A 477 -26.65 21.64 15.27
N PHE A 478 -26.35 21.98 14.01
CA PHE A 478 -25.09 21.70 13.31
C PHE A 478 -24.85 20.22 12.97
N GLU A 479 -25.86 19.36 13.10
CA GLU A 479 -25.78 17.99 12.62
C GLU A 479 -26.10 17.90 11.12
N LEU A 480 -25.33 17.10 10.40
CA LEU A 480 -25.54 16.79 9.00
C LEU A 480 -25.90 15.32 8.88
N VAL A 481 -27.02 15.05 8.23
CA VAL A 481 -27.56 13.70 8.05
C VAL A 481 -27.64 13.43 6.56
N ALA A 482 -26.73 12.60 6.04
CA ALA A 482 -26.74 12.18 4.64
C ALA A 482 -27.46 10.83 4.52
N LEU A 483 -28.61 10.85 3.83
CA LEU A 483 -29.46 9.68 3.63
C LEU A 483 -28.92 8.79 2.49
N ALA A 484 -28.90 7.47 2.70
CA ALA A 484 -28.47 6.52 1.69
C ALA A 484 -29.39 6.54 0.45
N PRO A 485 -28.85 6.36 -0.79
CA PRO A 485 -27.44 6.12 -1.12
C PRO A 485 -26.59 7.40 -1.05
N VAL A 486 -25.54 7.41 -0.21
CA VAL A 486 -24.62 8.56 -0.08
C VAL A 486 -23.39 8.31 -0.96
N SER A 487 -23.00 9.30 -1.76
CA SER A 487 -21.76 9.23 -2.54
C SER A 487 -20.54 9.44 -1.64
N GLU A 488 -19.48 8.65 -1.82
CA GLU A 488 -18.22 8.83 -1.09
C GLU A 488 -17.60 10.21 -1.41
N ALA A 489 -17.82 10.75 -2.62
CA ALA A 489 -17.44 12.13 -2.96
C ALA A 489 -18.08 13.18 -2.04
N LEU A 490 -19.35 13.00 -1.64
CA LEU A 490 -19.98 13.88 -0.66
C LEU A 490 -19.34 13.68 0.72
N LEU A 491 -19.10 12.43 1.13
CA LEU A 491 -18.46 12.15 2.42
C LEU A 491 -17.07 12.79 2.52
N ILE A 492 -16.27 12.76 1.46
CA ILE A 492 -14.95 13.43 1.39
C ILE A 492 -15.08 14.94 1.58
N ARG A 493 -16.06 15.55 0.89
CA ARG A 493 -16.31 16.98 1.03
C ARG A 493 -16.71 17.33 2.46
N LEU A 494 -17.56 16.53 3.09
CA LEU A 494 -17.96 16.72 4.49
C LEU A 494 -16.80 16.54 5.48
N ASP A 495 -15.95 15.53 5.28
CA ASP A 495 -14.76 15.27 6.11
C ASP A 495 -13.81 16.48 6.22
N ARG A 496 -13.79 17.35 5.19
CA ARG A 496 -12.91 18.52 5.18
C ARG A 496 -13.27 19.55 6.24
N PHE A 497 -14.54 19.67 6.61
CA PHE A 497 -15.03 20.74 7.49
C PHE A 497 -15.99 20.28 8.60
N ALA A 498 -16.36 19.00 8.65
CA ALA A 498 -17.25 18.43 9.66
C ALA A 498 -16.62 17.21 10.36
N GLU A 499 -17.01 16.98 11.61
CA GLU A 499 -16.64 15.79 12.39
C GLU A 499 -17.58 14.64 12.09
N ARG A 500 -17.03 13.46 11.80
CA ARG A 500 -17.82 12.26 11.55
C ARG A 500 -18.30 11.62 12.85
N LEU A 501 -19.61 11.43 12.99
CA LEU A 501 -20.23 10.75 14.12
C LEU A 501 -20.49 9.26 13.83
N GLY A 502 -20.88 8.93 12.60
CA GLY A 502 -21.21 7.55 12.22
C GLY A 502 -21.42 7.40 10.71
N LEU A 503 -21.22 6.19 10.18
CA LEU A 503 -21.37 5.89 8.75
C LEU A 503 -22.27 4.69 8.45
N GLU A 504 -22.96 4.09 9.43
CA GLU A 504 -23.61 2.78 9.29
C GLU A 504 -24.64 2.69 8.15
N HIS A 505 -25.89 3.09 8.41
CA HIS A 505 -26.98 3.13 7.43
C HIS A 505 -27.27 4.56 6.96
N ILE A 506 -26.94 5.53 7.80
CA ILE A 506 -27.06 6.96 7.57
C ILE A 506 -25.72 7.57 7.96
N ALA A 507 -25.16 8.41 7.10
CA ALA A 507 -23.92 9.10 7.39
C ALA A 507 -24.23 10.34 8.23
N GLN A 508 -23.68 10.37 9.45
CA GLN A 508 -23.90 11.44 10.43
C GLN A 508 -22.61 12.21 10.64
N TYR A 509 -22.70 13.52 10.49
CA TYR A 509 -21.62 14.46 10.75
C TYR A 509 -22.08 15.59 11.66
N ARG A 510 -21.12 16.30 12.25
CA ARG A 510 -21.35 17.49 13.04
C ARG A 510 -20.38 18.59 12.64
N ILE A 511 -20.91 19.77 12.33
CA ILE A 511 -20.07 20.95 12.15
C ILE A 511 -19.76 21.52 13.54
N THR A 512 -18.48 21.67 13.86
CA THR A 512 -18.03 22.32 15.08
C THR A 512 -17.16 23.52 14.73
N LYS A 513 -17.03 24.47 15.68
CA LYS A 513 -16.07 25.57 15.52
C LYS A 513 -14.66 25.05 15.23
N ALA A 514 -14.25 23.97 15.89
CA ALA A 514 -12.93 23.38 15.71
C ALA A 514 -12.75 22.75 14.32
N SER A 515 -13.76 22.04 13.82
CA SER A 515 -13.72 21.41 12.49
C SER A 515 -13.65 22.45 11.37
N VAL A 516 -14.43 23.53 11.48
CA VAL A 516 -14.44 24.63 10.51
C VAL A 516 -13.14 25.44 10.58
N THR A 517 -12.66 25.75 11.79
CA THR A 517 -11.36 26.45 11.97
C THR A 517 -10.22 25.66 11.31
N ARG A 518 -10.21 24.33 11.47
CA ARG A 518 -9.24 23.44 10.81
C ARG A 518 -9.34 23.53 9.28
N ALA A 519 -10.56 23.49 8.73
CA ALA A 519 -10.78 23.62 7.29
C ALA A 519 -10.26 24.95 6.74
N ILE A 520 -10.52 26.05 7.46
CA ILE A 520 -10.06 27.40 7.09
C ILE A 520 -8.54 27.49 7.12
N GLN A 521 -7.89 26.92 8.14
CA GLN A 521 -6.43 26.84 8.21
C GLN A 521 -5.83 26.04 7.05
N MET A 522 -6.60 25.13 6.44
CA MET A 522 -6.23 24.39 5.24
C MET A 522 -6.60 25.11 3.93
N GLY A 523 -7.03 26.38 4.00
CA GLY A 523 -7.32 27.22 2.83
C GLY A 523 -8.78 27.23 2.38
N MET A 524 -9.71 26.63 3.13
CA MET A 524 -11.14 26.67 2.82
C MET A 524 -11.78 28.00 3.26
N HIS A 525 -12.86 28.39 2.59
CA HIS A 525 -13.67 29.57 2.92
C HIS A 525 -15.07 29.18 3.38
N ALA A 526 -15.71 30.00 4.22
CA ALA A 526 -17.08 29.74 4.67
C ALA A 526 -18.05 29.67 3.49
N GLU A 527 -17.86 30.51 2.47
CA GLU A 527 -18.65 30.50 1.24
C GLU A 527 -18.56 29.16 0.51
N THR A 528 -17.37 28.58 0.40
CA THR A 528 -17.18 27.25 -0.21
C THR A 528 -17.87 26.16 0.60
N ILE A 529 -17.82 26.23 1.94
CA ILE A 529 -18.52 25.29 2.82
C ILE A 529 -20.04 25.39 2.60
N GLN A 530 -20.56 26.62 2.51
CA GLN A 530 -21.99 26.86 2.26
C GLN A 530 -22.43 26.30 0.91
N GLN A 531 -21.67 26.57 -0.15
CA GLN A 531 -21.94 26.04 -1.50
C GLN A 531 -21.99 24.51 -1.51
N VAL A 532 -21.01 23.85 -0.87
CA VAL A 532 -20.99 22.39 -0.77
C VAL A 532 -22.23 21.85 -0.05
N LEU A 533 -22.67 22.51 1.02
CA LEU A 533 -23.86 22.10 1.76
C LEU A 533 -25.15 22.31 0.95
N GLU A 534 -25.26 23.43 0.23
CA GLU A 534 -26.40 23.78 -0.62
C GLU A 534 -26.53 22.86 -1.85
N GLU A 535 -25.40 22.55 -2.50
CA GLU A 535 -25.35 21.57 -3.59
C GLU A 535 -25.82 20.19 -3.12
N ALA A 536 -25.45 19.80 -1.90
CA ALA A 536 -25.75 18.49 -1.34
C ALA A 536 -27.18 18.35 -0.77
N THR A 537 -27.83 19.45 -0.34
CA THR A 537 -29.24 19.44 0.10
C THR A 537 -30.22 19.35 -1.07
N GLY A 538 -29.80 19.78 -2.26
CA GLY A 538 -30.55 19.74 -3.50
C GLY A 538 -31.23 21.08 -3.85
N PRO A 539 -31.74 21.20 -5.09
CA PRO A 539 -32.27 22.47 -5.60
C PRO A 539 -33.47 22.97 -4.77
N GLY A 540 -33.39 24.22 -4.31
CA GLY A 540 -34.47 24.89 -3.58
C GLY A 540 -34.52 24.64 -2.06
N VAL A 541 -33.53 23.95 -1.48
CA VAL A 541 -33.43 23.74 -0.03
C VAL A 541 -32.27 24.56 0.53
N GLU A 542 -32.60 25.69 1.17
CA GLU A 542 -31.62 26.54 1.86
C GLU A 542 -31.16 25.91 3.18
N ILE A 543 -29.88 26.08 3.50
CA ILE A 543 -29.32 25.67 4.79
C ILE A 543 -29.81 26.61 5.92
N PRO A 544 -29.97 26.13 7.16
CA PRO A 544 -30.44 26.96 8.26
C PRO A 544 -29.61 28.24 8.47
N GLN A 545 -30.29 29.38 8.64
CA GLN A 545 -29.65 30.70 8.75
C GLN A 545 -28.60 30.78 9.88
N ASN A 546 -28.84 30.08 10.99
CA ASN A 546 -27.91 30.05 12.12
C ASN A 546 -26.60 29.31 11.79
N VAL A 547 -26.64 28.30 10.90
CA VAL A 547 -25.46 27.61 10.40
C VAL A 547 -24.67 28.54 9.47
N GLN A 548 -25.33 29.21 8.52
CA GLN A 548 -24.71 30.20 7.63
C GLN A 548 -23.95 31.28 8.43
N TYR A 549 -24.65 31.92 9.37
CA TYR A 549 -24.08 32.98 10.21
C TYR A 549 -22.87 32.49 11.02
N SER A 550 -22.96 31.29 11.60
CA SER A 550 -21.89 30.73 12.42
C SER A 550 -20.64 30.40 11.59
N LEU A 551 -20.80 29.90 10.36
CA LEU A 551 -19.66 29.63 9.47
C LEU A 551 -18.87 30.90 9.17
N VAL A 552 -19.56 32.00 8.84
CA VAL A 552 -18.93 33.30 8.57
C VAL A 552 -18.25 33.86 9.82
N GLU A 553 -18.90 33.79 10.98
CA GLU A 553 -18.32 34.29 12.23
C GLU A 553 -17.11 33.44 12.66
N TRP A 554 -17.14 32.12 12.46
CA TRP A 554 -15.99 31.26 12.74
C TRP A 554 -14.81 31.52 11.79
N GLU A 555 -15.06 31.78 10.50
CA GLU A 555 -14.01 32.22 9.57
C GLU A 555 -13.38 33.54 10.01
N ARG A 556 -14.22 34.53 10.33
CA ARG A 556 -13.76 35.82 10.85
C ARG A 556 -12.89 35.67 12.09
N GLN A 557 -13.28 34.81 13.03
CA GLN A 557 -12.51 34.56 14.24
C GLN A 557 -11.20 33.80 13.97
N ALA A 558 -11.22 32.80 13.08
CA ALA A 558 -10.05 32.02 12.72
C ALA A 558 -8.98 32.87 12.01
N ARG A 559 -9.40 33.84 11.19
CA ARG A 559 -8.52 34.75 10.44
C ARG A 559 -8.20 36.06 11.16
N ARG A 560 -8.55 36.21 12.46
CA ARG A 560 -8.15 37.41 13.24
C ARG A 560 -6.63 37.57 13.36
N ILE A 561 -5.89 36.47 13.29
CA ILE A 561 -4.44 36.43 13.40
C ILE A 561 -3.93 35.53 12.29
N GLU A 562 -3.13 36.07 11.39
CA GLU A 562 -2.52 35.31 10.30
C GLU A 562 -1.01 35.17 10.56
N LEU A 563 -0.53 33.93 10.51
CA LEU A 563 0.88 33.60 10.64
C LEU A 563 1.42 33.24 9.26
N TRP A 564 2.41 34.00 8.80
CA TRP A 564 3.06 33.80 7.50
C TRP A 564 4.41 33.11 7.72
N GLN A 565 4.63 31.95 7.10
CA GLN A 565 5.89 31.22 7.19
C GLN A 565 6.71 31.42 5.90
N GLY A 566 8.02 31.63 6.04
CA GLY A 566 8.94 31.70 4.89
C GLY A 566 8.87 33.00 4.07
N ALA A 567 8.42 34.11 4.66
CA ALA A 567 8.49 35.42 3.99
C ALA A 567 9.95 35.82 3.78
N ILE A 568 10.30 36.23 2.56
CA ILE A 568 11.63 36.78 2.25
C ILE A 568 11.59 38.28 2.55
N LEU A 569 12.51 38.72 3.38
CA LEU A 569 12.67 40.11 3.76
C LEU A 569 13.91 40.68 3.10
N LEU A 570 13.78 41.90 2.59
CA LEU A 570 14.90 42.72 2.13
C LEU A 570 15.02 43.91 3.07
N GLU A 571 16.22 44.06 3.64
CA GLU A 571 16.60 45.17 4.50
C GLU A 571 17.71 45.98 3.83
N VAL A 572 17.61 47.30 3.91
CA VAL A 572 18.64 48.24 3.43
C VAL A 572 19.22 49.03 4.58
N ASP A 573 20.39 49.63 4.38
CA ASP A 573 21.06 50.49 5.35
C ASP A 573 20.33 51.83 5.57
N GLU A 574 19.83 52.44 4.48
CA GLU A 574 19.19 53.75 4.52
C GLU A 574 17.80 53.75 3.88
N ALA A 575 16.87 54.50 4.49
CA ALA A 575 15.49 54.60 4.00
C ALA A 575 15.41 55.17 2.57
N GLY A 576 16.33 56.07 2.20
CA GLY A 576 16.40 56.66 0.85
C GLY A 576 16.70 55.62 -0.24
N LEU A 577 17.54 54.62 0.05
CA LEU A 577 17.82 53.53 -0.89
C LEU A 577 16.57 52.68 -1.13
N LEU A 578 15.79 52.37 -0.09
CA LEU A 578 14.53 51.64 -0.26
C LEU A 578 13.52 52.45 -1.07
N ASP A 579 13.45 53.76 -0.88
CA ASP A 579 12.57 54.65 -1.66
C ASP A 579 12.95 54.66 -3.14
N GLU A 580 14.25 54.68 -3.46
CA GLU A 580 14.76 54.55 -4.84
C GLU A 580 14.36 53.20 -5.44
N LEU A 581 14.57 52.10 -4.71
CA LEU A 581 14.22 50.75 -5.17
C LEU A 581 12.71 50.55 -5.38
N LEU A 582 11.86 51.21 -4.59
CA LEU A 582 10.40 51.15 -4.73
C LEU A 582 9.86 52.02 -5.86
N THR A 583 10.58 53.08 -6.24
CA THR A 583 10.17 54.00 -7.32
C THR A 583 10.68 53.57 -8.69
N ASN A 584 11.73 52.76 -8.74
CA ASN A 584 12.35 52.34 -9.99
C ASN A 584 11.53 51.27 -10.75
N GLU A 585 11.38 51.44 -12.07
CA GLU A 585 10.56 50.54 -12.91
C GLU A 585 11.03 49.08 -12.90
N GLU A 586 12.34 48.83 -12.83
CA GLU A 586 12.89 47.46 -12.90
C GLU A 586 12.71 46.68 -11.59
N THR A 587 12.73 47.35 -10.44
CA THR A 587 12.67 46.71 -9.10
C THR A 587 11.28 46.79 -8.48
N ARG A 588 10.48 47.81 -8.78
CA ARG A 588 9.13 47.99 -8.21
C ARG A 588 8.20 46.80 -8.43
N GLY A 589 8.32 46.12 -9.58
CA GLY A 589 7.52 44.92 -9.88
C GLY A 589 7.97 43.65 -9.14
N LEU A 590 9.17 43.66 -8.57
CA LEU A 590 9.78 42.53 -7.86
C LEU A 590 9.62 42.65 -6.34
N LEU A 591 9.44 43.88 -5.84
CA LEU A 591 9.24 44.20 -4.44
C LEU A 591 7.75 44.13 -4.07
N GLY A 592 7.47 43.54 -2.92
CA GLY A 592 6.12 43.43 -2.36
C GLY A 592 5.78 44.60 -1.43
N ARG A 593 5.10 44.27 -0.33
CA ARG A 593 4.66 45.25 0.67
C ARG A 593 5.84 45.77 1.48
N ARG A 594 5.97 47.09 1.61
CA ARG A 594 6.88 47.76 2.56
C ARG A 594 6.41 47.53 3.99
N LEU A 595 7.31 47.06 4.85
CA LEU A 595 7.06 46.77 6.27
C LEU A 595 7.57 47.88 7.19
N SER A 596 8.70 48.51 6.85
CA SER A 596 9.29 49.63 7.58
C SER A 596 9.99 50.61 6.62
N PRO A 597 10.53 51.74 7.10
CA PRO A 597 11.35 52.63 6.27
C PRO A 597 12.54 51.95 5.58
N VAL A 598 13.06 50.84 6.12
CA VAL A 598 14.22 50.09 5.59
C VAL A 598 13.92 48.63 5.24
N LEU A 599 12.71 48.12 5.55
CA LEU A 599 12.32 46.71 5.31
C LEU A 599 11.16 46.60 4.31
N VAL A 600 11.30 45.68 3.35
CA VAL A 600 10.28 45.33 2.36
C VAL A 600 10.20 43.80 2.17
N MET A 601 9.01 43.29 1.85
CA MET A 601 8.85 41.88 1.48
C MET A 601 9.22 41.63 0.03
N VAL A 602 9.78 40.46 -0.25
CA VAL A 602 10.04 39.96 -1.61
C VAL A 602 9.32 38.62 -1.78
N ALA A 603 8.67 38.42 -2.92
CA ALA A 603 8.04 37.13 -3.22
C ALA A 603 9.12 36.10 -3.56
N ALA A 604 8.97 34.86 -3.06
CA ALA A 604 9.98 33.81 -3.25
C ALA A 604 10.31 33.52 -4.72
N ASN A 605 9.32 33.59 -5.60
CA ASN A 605 9.48 33.41 -7.05
C ASN A 605 10.14 34.61 -7.76
N GLN A 606 10.26 35.76 -7.11
CA GLN A 606 10.90 36.96 -7.66
C GLN A 606 12.33 37.17 -7.14
N LEU A 607 12.79 36.34 -6.20
CA LEU A 607 14.12 36.48 -5.59
C LEU A 607 15.24 36.44 -6.62
N GLU A 608 15.27 35.43 -7.49
CA GLU A 608 16.33 35.29 -8.51
C GLU A 608 16.34 36.48 -9.48
N ALA A 609 15.15 36.92 -9.91
CA ALA A 609 15.01 38.09 -10.78
C ALA A 609 15.51 39.37 -10.10
N LEU A 610 15.22 39.54 -8.80
CA LEU A 610 15.69 40.68 -8.02
C LEU A 610 17.21 40.67 -7.86
N GLN A 611 17.81 39.50 -7.60
CA GLN A 611 19.26 39.35 -7.53
C GLN A 611 19.95 39.72 -8.85
N GLU A 612 19.41 39.27 -9.98
CA GLU A 612 19.91 39.63 -11.31
C GLU A 612 19.89 41.14 -11.55
N VAL A 613 18.78 41.81 -11.18
CA VAL A 613 18.67 43.28 -11.30
C VAL A 613 19.68 43.98 -10.39
N PHE A 614 19.87 43.49 -9.16
CA PHE A 614 20.86 44.03 -8.23
C PHE A 614 22.28 43.87 -8.75
N TRP A 615 22.66 42.69 -9.26
CA TRP A 615 23.96 42.45 -9.86
C TRP A 615 24.27 43.40 -11.03
N ARG A 616 23.29 43.61 -11.93
CA ARG A 616 23.44 44.55 -13.06
C ARG A 616 23.64 45.99 -12.63
N ARG A 617 23.07 46.34 -11.47
CA ARG A 617 23.17 47.67 -10.86
C ARG A 617 24.33 47.79 -9.87
N SER A 618 25.19 46.77 -9.79
CA SER A 618 26.30 46.70 -8.84
C SER A 618 25.89 46.71 -7.37
N TYR A 619 24.64 46.37 -7.05
CA TYR A 619 24.22 46.03 -5.70
C TYR A 619 24.56 44.56 -5.42
N LEU A 620 25.26 44.30 -4.31
CA LEU A 620 25.72 42.96 -3.92
C LEU A 620 25.00 42.53 -2.63
N PRO A 621 23.78 41.98 -2.72
CA PRO A 621 23.01 41.59 -1.54
C PRO A 621 23.63 40.36 -0.87
N VAL A 622 23.70 40.39 0.47
CA VAL A 622 24.00 39.20 1.28
C VAL A 622 22.70 38.42 1.51
N LEU A 623 22.72 37.11 1.30
CA LEU A 623 21.60 36.22 1.58
C LEU A 623 21.79 35.49 2.89
N THR A 624 20.94 35.79 3.87
CA THR A 624 20.92 35.12 5.17
C THR A 624 19.74 34.16 5.25
N ALA A 625 20.00 32.85 5.30
CA ALA A 625 18.96 31.83 5.46
C ALA A 625 18.61 31.62 6.95
N THR A 626 17.33 31.39 7.23
CA THR A 626 16.81 31.10 8.58
C THR A 626 17.44 29.82 9.15
N PRO A 627 17.93 29.80 10.42
CA PRO A 627 18.30 28.56 11.06
C PRO A 627 17.02 27.79 11.40
N VAL A 628 16.93 26.55 10.93
CA VAL A 628 15.86 25.63 11.32
C VAL A 628 16.08 25.32 12.80
N GLN A 629 15.25 25.91 13.68
CA GLN A 629 14.87 25.43 15.02
C GLN A 629 15.57 25.84 16.33
N ASP A 630 16.55 26.75 16.40
CA ASP A 630 17.21 27.00 17.71
C ASP A 630 17.16 28.47 18.17
N ASN A 631 16.54 28.71 19.35
CA ASN A 631 16.87 29.88 20.18
C ASN A 631 18.36 29.76 20.55
N LEU A 632 19.21 30.62 20.01
CA LEU A 632 20.68 30.40 20.03
C LEU A 632 21.25 30.50 21.45
N LEU A 633 20.64 31.36 22.27
CA LEU A 633 20.99 31.54 23.69
C LEU A 633 20.44 30.43 24.60
N ASP A 634 19.39 29.72 24.20
CA ASP A 634 18.77 28.66 25.02
C ASP A 634 19.28 27.25 24.64
N SER A 635 19.47 27.00 23.34
CA SER A 635 19.76 25.67 22.77
C SER A 635 21.21 25.21 22.93
N GLY A 636 22.14 26.14 23.17
CA GLY A 636 23.53 25.76 23.21
C GLY A 636 24.09 25.37 21.82
N ARG A 637 23.44 25.70 20.69
CA ARG A 637 23.95 25.38 19.35
C ARG A 637 24.13 26.65 18.53
N LEU A 638 25.38 26.96 18.17
CA LEU A 638 25.71 28.12 17.36
C LEU A 638 25.87 27.71 15.89
N THR A 639 25.33 28.52 14.99
CA THR A 639 25.53 28.32 13.54
C THR A 639 26.82 29.01 13.12
N ALA A 640 27.56 28.41 12.18
CA ALA A 640 28.74 29.05 11.61
C ALA A 640 28.30 30.24 10.75
N ARG A 641 28.30 31.44 11.34
CA ARG A 641 28.10 32.72 10.65
C ARG A 641 29.27 33.65 10.93
N GLU A 642 29.40 34.68 10.11
CA GLU A 642 30.40 35.71 10.30
C GLU A 642 30.12 36.54 11.57
N PRO A 643 31.17 37.06 12.23
CA PRO A 643 31.00 37.99 13.32
C PRO A 643 30.22 39.23 12.85
N GLN A 644 29.31 39.71 13.70
CA GLN A 644 28.43 40.85 13.40
C GLN A 644 28.85 42.12 14.13
N TRP A 645 29.52 41.98 15.28
CA TRP A 645 29.90 43.11 16.14
C TRP A 645 31.37 43.07 16.53
N ARG A 646 31.90 44.22 16.92
CA ARG A 646 33.12 44.35 17.72
C ARG A 646 32.71 44.77 19.13
N LEU A 647 33.10 43.96 20.12
CA LEU A 647 32.75 44.19 21.51
C LEU A 647 33.86 45.00 22.21
N HIS A 648 33.51 46.19 22.69
CA HIS A 648 34.41 47.07 23.43
C HIS A 648 34.47 46.71 24.91
N ASP A 649 35.53 47.17 25.58
CA ASP A 649 35.71 46.94 27.01
C ASP A 649 34.52 47.46 27.82
N ASP A 650 33.92 48.59 27.47
CA ASP A 650 32.81 49.18 28.20
C ASP A 650 31.45 48.48 27.98
N GLY A 651 31.43 47.40 27.19
CA GLY A 651 30.23 46.63 26.86
C GLY A 651 29.47 47.15 25.65
N LEU A 652 30.00 48.13 24.91
CA LEU A 652 29.42 48.58 23.64
C LEU A 652 29.65 47.56 22.52
N LEU A 653 28.57 47.22 21.81
CA LEU A 653 28.55 46.37 20.63
C LEU A 653 28.54 47.25 19.38
N GLN A 654 29.71 47.48 18.81
CA GLN A 654 29.85 48.21 17.56
C GLN A 654 29.49 47.28 16.38
N PRO A 655 28.49 47.60 15.55
CA PRO A 655 28.19 46.79 14.37
C PRO A 655 29.33 46.87 13.34
N LEU A 656 29.67 45.74 12.72
CA LEU A 656 30.68 45.67 11.64
C LEU A 656 30.09 46.02 10.28
N TYR A 657 28.79 45.82 10.11
CA TYR A 657 28.05 46.01 8.87
C TYR A 657 26.91 47.00 9.10
N ALA A 658 26.48 47.69 8.04
CA ALA A 658 25.38 48.65 8.14
C ALA A 658 24.03 47.97 8.45
N VAL A 659 23.84 46.75 7.93
CA VAL A 659 22.73 45.86 8.29
C VAL A 659 23.33 44.61 8.93
N THR A 660 22.95 44.34 10.18
CA THR A 660 23.34 43.14 10.91
C THR A 660 22.25 42.08 10.82
N ASP A 661 22.63 40.82 11.04
CA ASP A 661 21.72 39.69 10.97
C ASP A 661 20.51 39.84 11.92
N LEU A 662 19.30 39.91 11.33
CA LEU A 662 18.03 40.08 12.04
C LEU A 662 17.84 39.08 13.19
N TYR A 663 18.23 37.81 12.98
CA TYR A 663 18.04 36.78 14.00
C TYR A 663 19.02 36.93 15.15
N LEU A 664 20.26 37.36 14.86
CA LEU A 664 21.26 37.61 15.90
C LEU A 664 20.95 38.90 16.67
N ASN A 665 20.41 39.93 16.00
CA ASN A 665 19.92 41.15 16.63
C ASN A 665 18.86 40.83 17.69
N ALA A 666 17.88 39.99 17.36
CA ALA A 666 16.82 39.60 18.30
C ALA A 666 17.36 38.91 19.56
N GLU A 667 18.43 38.12 19.45
CA GLU A 667 19.08 37.48 20.61
C GLU A 667 19.90 38.49 21.44
N VAL A 668 20.66 39.37 20.78
CA VAL A 668 21.43 40.44 21.45
C VAL A 668 20.52 41.41 22.20
N GLU A 669 19.33 41.71 21.68
CA GLU A 669 18.33 42.57 22.34
C GLU A 669 17.87 42.03 23.70
N ARG A 670 17.95 40.72 23.92
CA ARG A 670 17.59 40.11 25.20
C ARG A 670 18.62 40.38 26.31
N ILE A 671 19.85 40.76 25.93
CA ILE A 671 21.00 40.94 26.84
C ILE A 671 21.64 42.34 26.74
N SER A 672 21.07 43.25 25.96
CA SER A 672 21.61 44.60 25.73
C SER A 672 20.51 45.65 25.55
N ALA A 673 20.82 46.90 25.87
CA ALA A 673 19.94 48.04 25.63
C ALA A 673 20.57 48.99 24.59
N GLN A 674 19.76 49.87 24.00
CA GLN A 674 20.28 50.87 23.08
C GLN A 674 20.91 52.03 23.86
N ASP A 675 22.11 52.43 23.46
CA ASP A 675 22.86 53.55 24.05
C ASP A 675 22.44 54.87 23.39
N GLU A 676 22.10 55.88 24.21
CA GLU A 676 21.56 57.15 23.70
C GLU A 676 22.58 58.00 22.93
N GLN A 677 23.88 57.82 23.19
CA GLN A 677 24.94 58.64 22.57
C GLN A 677 25.40 58.06 21.24
N THR A 678 25.51 56.73 21.15
CA THR A 678 26.05 56.04 19.97
C THR A 678 24.98 55.34 19.14
N SER A 679 23.76 55.21 19.66
CA SER A 679 22.68 54.36 19.10
C SER A 679 23.01 52.87 18.98
N TRP A 680 24.20 52.44 19.43
CA TRP A 680 24.63 51.05 19.46
C TRP A 680 24.04 50.32 20.65
N ARG A 681 24.14 48.99 20.63
CA ARG A 681 23.70 48.15 21.75
C ARG A 681 24.79 48.13 22.82
N LYS A 682 24.41 48.23 24.09
CA LYS A 682 25.30 48.16 25.26
C LYS A 682 24.85 47.10 26.23
N ILE A 683 25.79 46.24 26.62
CA ILE A 683 25.59 45.24 27.67
C ILE A 683 25.82 45.91 29.03
N THR A 684 24.88 45.73 29.95
CA THR A 684 24.95 46.31 31.30
C THR A 684 24.77 45.23 32.37
N PRO A 685 25.24 45.46 33.61
CA PRO A 685 25.11 44.49 34.71
C PRO A 685 23.65 44.08 34.94
N ALA A 686 22.75 45.07 35.04
CA ALA A 686 21.33 44.85 35.30
C ALA A 686 20.64 43.95 34.25
N LEU A 687 21.03 44.07 32.98
CA LEU A 687 20.46 43.25 31.90
C LEU A 687 20.97 41.82 31.95
N ILE A 688 22.23 41.61 32.30
CA ILE A 688 22.80 40.26 32.45
C ILE A 688 22.19 39.55 33.66
N GLU A 689 22.07 40.26 34.80
CA GLU A 689 21.38 39.74 35.98
C GLU A 689 19.92 39.38 35.69
N GLN A 690 19.20 40.26 34.97
CA GLN A 690 17.82 40.00 34.56
C GLN A 690 17.71 38.82 33.59
N ALA A 691 18.61 38.72 32.60
CA ALA A 691 18.65 37.63 31.65
C ALA A 691 18.89 36.27 32.35
N CYS A 692 19.84 36.22 33.28
CA CYS A 692 20.10 35.05 34.09
C CYS A 692 18.93 34.70 35.03
N GLY A 693 18.28 35.70 35.63
CA GLY A 693 17.06 35.52 36.43
C GLY A 693 15.87 34.97 35.63
N ASN A 694 15.82 35.25 34.32
CA ASN A 694 14.82 34.72 33.39
C ASN A 694 15.17 33.33 32.81
N GLY A 695 16.22 32.67 33.33
CA GLY A 695 16.57 31.30 32.97
C GLY A 695 17.67 31.15 31.91
N MET A 696 18.30 32.24 31.44
CA MET A 696 19.46 32.14 30.54
C MET A 696 20.74 31.77 31.31
N THR A 697 21.54 30.86 30.76
CA THR A 697 22.85 30.54 31.36
C THR A 697 23.90 31.56 30.94
N LEU A 698 24.73 32.00 31.90
CA LEU A 698 25.85 32.89 31.63
C LEU A 698 26.84 32.28 30.61
N GLU A 699 27.03 30.96 30.64
CA GLU A 699 27.88 30.24 29.68
C GLU A 699 27.36 30.37 28.25
N ALA A 700 26.04 30.32 28.04
CA ALA A 700 25.45 30.50 26.71
C ALA A 700 25.65 31.93 26.19
N ILE A 701 25.48 32.94 27.05
CA ILE A 701 25.74 34.35 26.72
C ILE A 701 27.20 34.56 26.33
N ILE A 702 28.14 34.05 27.15
CA ILE A 702 29.59 34.15 26.88
C ILE A 702 29.92 33.50 25.54
N ARG A 703 29.42 32.28 25.31
CA ARG A 703 29.72 31.55 24.08
C ARG A 703 29.11 32.23 22.85
N PHE A 704 27.92 32.80 22.97
CA PHE A 704 27.29 33.59 21.91
C PHE A 704 28.14 34.81 21.54
N LEU A 705 28.56 35.61 22.54
CA LEU A 705 29.38 36.79 22.31
C LEU A 705 30.76 36.43 21.76
N GLN A 706 31.39 35.35 22.24
CA GLN A 706 32.67 34.86 21.74
C GLN A 706 32.62 34.48 20.25
N HIS A 707 31.48 33.98 19.79
CA HIS A 707 31.32 33.47 18.44
C HIS A 707 30.89 34.53 17.43
N TYR A 708 30.00 35.46 17.81
CA TYR A 708 29.48 36.50 16.92
C TYR A 708 30.15 37.88 17.09
N CYS A 709 31.10 38.03 18.01
CA CYS A 709 31.93 39.24 18.09
C CYS A 709 33.33 39.00 17.50
N GLU A 710 33.80 39.91 16.67
CA GLU A 710 35.16 39.91 16.13
C GLU A 710 36.18 40.03 17.26
N GLY A 711 37.14 39.09 17.29
CA GLY A 711 38.15 39.02 18.35
C GLY A 711 37.64 38.46 19.67
N GLY A 712 36.37 38.05 19.75
CA GLY A 712 35.75 37.50 20.95
C GLY A 712 35.47 38.55 22.03
N ILE A 713 35.46 38.12 23.29
CA ILE A 713 35.19 39.00 24.44
C ILE A 713 36.52 39.53 25.02
N PRO A 714 36.68 40.85 25.21
CA PRO A 714 37.83 41.40 25.93
C PRO A 714 37.97 40.76 27.32
N SER A 715 39.19 40.38 27.72
CA SER A 715 39.42 39.67 28.99
C SER A 715 38.91 40.45 30.22
N SER A 716 38.98 41.76 30.11
CA SER A 716 38.43 42.80 30.98
C SER A 716 36.92 42.71 31.20
N LEU A 717 36.18 42.57 30.10
CA LEU A 717 34.74 42.45 30.12
C LEU A 717 34.31 41.03 30.52
N LEU A 718 35.06 40.00 30.14
CA LEU A 718 34.76 38.61 30.52
C LEU A 718 34.72 38.43 32.04
N ILE A 719 35.64 39.05 32.77
CA ILE A 719 35.64 39.05 34.24
C ILE A 719 34.35 39.69 34.77
N ARG A 720 33.99 40.86 34.23
CA ARG A 720 32.77 41.58 34.60
C ARG A 720 31.49 40.80 34.29
N LEU A 721 31.38 40.19 33.11
CA LEU A 721 30.27 39.31 32.75
C LEU A 721 30.11 38.16 33.75
N LYS A 722 31.23 37.55 34.17
CA LYS A 722 31.21 36.50 35.20
C LYS A 722 30.78 37.00 36.56
N LEU A 723 31.15 38.23 36.94
CA LEU A 723 30.66 38.86 38.17
C LEU A 723 29.16 39.14 38.10
N TRP A 724 28.68 39.72 36.99
CA TRP A 724 27.26 40.06 36.80
C TRP A 724 26.35 38.82 36.73
N GLY A 725 26.82 37.73 36.11
CA GLY A 725 26.04 36.49 35.98
C GLY A 725 26.28 35.45 37.09
N GLY A 726 26.93 35.82 38.21
CA GLY A 726 27.15 34.92 39.34
C GLY A 726 28.13 33.76 39.06
N GLY A 727 28.97 33.85 38.03
CA GLY A 727 29.90 32.80 37.62
C GLY A 727 31.05 32.51 38.61
N TYR A 728 31.18 33.32 39.66
CA TYR A 728 32.16 33.14 40.74
C TYR A 728 31.53 32.73 42.09
N GLY A 729 30.21 32.45 42.15
CA GLY A 729 29.51 32.12 43.39
C GLY A 729 29.05 33.34 44.20
N GLU A 730 28.56 33.12 45.43
CA GLU A 730 28.11 34.20 46.32
C GLU A 730 29.33 35.00 46.83
N GLN A 731 29.41 36.28 46.45
CA GLN A 731 30.41 37.28 46.86
C GLN A 731 31.89 36.86 46.73
N PRO A 732 32.50 36.99 45.54
CA PRO A 732 33.93 36.75 45.35
C PRO A 732 34.76 37.89 45.94
N THR A 733 34.97 37.89 47.25
CA THR A 733 35.88 38.83 47.92
C THR A 733 37.34 38.41 47.72
N ILE A 734 38.21 39.39 47.47
CA ILE A 734 39.66 39.18 47.37
C ILE A 734 40.30 39.73 48.64
N GLN A 735 40.91 38.85 49.43
CA GLN A 735 41.64 39.23 50.63
C GLN A 735 43.12 39.48 50.33
N VAL A 736 43.65 40.59 50.82
CA VAL A 736 45.06 40.95 50.70
C VAL A 736 45.74 40.81 52.07
N GLU A 737 46.57 39.78 52.25
CA GLU A 737 47.34 39.61 53.48
C GLU A 737 48.77 40.17 53.34
N GLN A 738 49.18 41.06 54.26
CA GLN A 738 50.55 41.61 54.33
C GLN A 738 51.41 40.92 55.40
N ALA A 739 51.42 39.58 55.44
CA ALA A 739 52.18 38.82 56.44
C ALA A 739 53.44 38.13 55.85
N PRO A 740 54.54 38.03 56.61
CA PRO A 740 55.70 37.24 56.20
C PRO A 740 55.34 35.74 56.19
N MET A 741 55.24 35.15 54.99
CA MET A 741 54.93 33.73 54.82
C MET A 741 56.20 32.86 54.78
N LEU A 742 56.18 31.74 55.50
CA LEU A 742 57.22 30.71 55.44
C LEU A 742 56.76 29.55 54.56
N HIS A 743 57.51 29.26 53.49
CA HIS A 743 57.25 28.09 52.64
C HIS A 743 57.97 26.86 53.19
N LEU A 744 57.23 25.99 53.87
CA LEU A 744 57.74 24.83 54.58
C LEU A 744 57.12 23.56 54.00
N SER A 745 57.89 22.46 53.98
CA SER A 745 57.30 21.15 53.69
C SER A 745 56.46 20.67 54.87
N THR A 746 55.48 19.80 54.64
CA THR A 746 54.58 19.29 55.69
C THR A 746 55.33 18.69 56.88
N LYS A 747 56.44 17.99 56.61
CA LYS A 747 57.28 17.39 57.65
C LYS A 747 58.01 18.45 58.49
N ILE A 748 58.53 19.50 57.85
CA ILE A 748 59.21 20.61 58.53
C ILE A 748 58.21 21.42 59.38
N LEU A 749 56.99 21.65 58.88
CA LEU A 749 55.96 22.35 59.66
C LEU A 749 55.57 21.57 60.92
N GLN A 750 55.40 20.26 60.82
CA GLN A 750 55.10 19.40 61.97
C GLN A 750 56.21 19.44 63.01
N ASP A 751 57.48 19.35 62.58
CA ASP A 751 58.62 19.43 63.48
C ASP A 751 58.70 20.79 64.18
N LEU A 752 58.43 21.90 63.47
CA LEU A 752 58.44 23.26 64.03
C LEU A 752 57.23 23.55 64.94
N GLN A 753 56.09 22.91 64.72
CA GLN A 753 54.92 23.01 65.61
C GLN A 753 55.12 22.25 66.93
N THR A 754 56.02 21.27 66.97
CA THR A 754 56.36 20.54 68.21
C THR A 754 57.47 21.19 69.04
N ASP A 755 58.12 22.24 68.53
CA ASP A 755 59.17 22.98 69.22
C ASP A 755 58.57 24.00 70.20
N GLU A 756 58.90 23.89 71.49
CA GLU A 756 58.30 24.70 72.56
C GLU A 756 58.59 26.21 72.45
N ASP A 757 59.69 26.61 71.80
CA ASP A 757 60.07 28.02 71.63
C ASP A 757 59.42 28.63 70.38
N LEU A 758 59.29 27.85 69.30
CA LEU A 758 58.77 28.31 68.00
C LEU A 758 57.26 28.17 67.85
N GLN A 759 56.62 27.21 68.52
CA GLN A 759 55.18 26.95 68.40
C GLN A 759 54.33 28.19 68.73
N TYR A 760 54.72 28.98 69.74
CA TYR A 760 54.01 30.20 70.14
C TYR A 760 54.23 31.39 69.19
N LEU A 761 55.29 31.33 68.37
CA LEU A 761 55.64 32.37 67.38
C LEU A 761 55.07 32.07 65.98
N LEU A 762 54.70 30.82 65.71
CA LEU A 762 54.04 30.43 64.47
C LEU A 762 52.56 30.84 64.52
N GLY A 763 52.12 31.58 63.50
CA GLY A 763 50.72 31.95 63.32
C GLY A 763 49.83 30.77 62.90
N THR A 764 48.55 31.05 62.64
CA THR A 764 47.61 30.06 62.11
C THR A 764 48.01 29.61 60.70
N GLU A 765 47.92 28.31 60.43
CA GLU A 765 48.05 27.78 59.06
C GLU A 765 46.91 28.35 58.20
N ILE A 766 47.27 28.98 57.07
CA ILE A 766 46.27 29.51 56.13
C ILE A 766 45.60 28.32 55.44
N ALA A 767 44.27 28.22 55.56
CA ALA A 767 43.50 27.09 55.03
C ALA A 767 43.69 26.93 53.51
N GLN A 768 43.73 25.68 53.01
CA GLN A 768 43.91 25.34 51.59
C GLN A 768 42.70 25.67 50.69
N GLU A 769 41.70 26.39 51.20
CA GLU A 769 40.47 26.67 50.45
C GLU A 769 40.71 27.62 49.25
N GLY A 770 41.83 28.35 49.23
CA GLY A 770 42.24 29.25 48.14
C GLY A 770 43.71 29.07 47.70
N ARG A 771 44.04 29.56 46.49
CA ARG A 771 45.43 29.63 46.00
C ARG A 771 46.01 31.02 46.29
N LEU A 772 47.11 31.07 47.02
CA LEU A 772 47.84 32.32 47.30
C LEU A 772 48.76 32.69 46.13
N VAL A 773 48.79 33.98 45.78
CA VAL A 773 49.65 34.53 44.71
C VAL A 773 50.57 35.58 45.30
N ARG A 774 51.89 35.39 45.15
CA ARG A 774 52.88 36.38 45.59
C ARG A 774 52.89 37.57 44.64
N VAL A 775 52.50 38.74 45.14
CA VAL A 775 52.60 40.03 44.42
C VAL A 775 53.77 40.84 45.00
N PRO A 776 54.73 41.31 44.19
CA PRO A 776 55.76 42.25 44.65
C PRO A 776 55.14 43.51 45.24
N ALA A 777 55.69 44.03 46.35
CA ALA A 777 55.14 45.19 47.07
C ALA A 777 54.97 46.43 46.17
N GLU A 778 55.87 46.63 45.21
CA GLU A 778 55.83 47.71 44.21
C GLU A 778 54.62 47.64 43.26
N ASN A 779 54.03 46.45 43.07
CA ASN A 779 52.90 46.25 42.16
C ASN A 779 51.56 46.14 42.90
N LEU A 780 51.56 46.08 44.24
CA LEU A 780 50.36 45.79 45.03
C LEU A 780 49.28 46.86 44.85
N GLU A 781 49.64 48.14 44.96
CA GLU A 781 48.70 49.26 44.79
C GLU A 781 48.03 49.21 43.41
N ARG A 782 48.82 48.97 42.36
CA ARG A 782 48.32 48.88 40.99
C ARG A 782 47.43 47.66 40.76
N VAL A 783 47.75 46.53 41.38
CA VAL A 783 46.93 45.30 41.31
C VAL A 783 45.58 45.51 42.00
N VAL A 784 45.57 46.13 43.20
CA VAL A 784 44.33 46.43 43.93
C VAL A 784 43.44 47.40 43.16
N GLU A 785 44.03 48.45 42.57
CA GLU A 785 43.31 49.39 41.70
C GLU A 785 42.66 48.68 40.51
N LEU A 786 43.42 47.84 39.79
CA LEU A 786 42.90 47.07 38.64
C LEU A 786 41.82 46.06 39.05
N LEU A 787 41.92 45.41 40.21
CA LEU A 787 40.90 44.47 40.69
C LEU A 787 39.58 45.20 41.02
N LYS A 788 39.66 46.37 41.65
CA LYS A 788 38.50 47.24 41.91
C LYS A 788 37.88 47.75 40.62
N GLU A 789 38.69 48.18 39.64
CA GLU A 789 38.20 48.57 38.30
C GLU A 789 37.47 47.41 37.57
N ARG A 790 37.89 46.17 37.83
CA ARG A 790 37.24 44.97 37.25
C ARG A 790 35.99 44.52 38.01
N GLY A 791 35.66 45.18 39.13
CA GLY A 791 34.43 44.95 39.90
C GLY A 791 34.58 43.98 41.07
N PHE A 792 35.79 43.61 41.47
CA PHE A 792 36.00 42.81 42.68
C PHE A 792 35.96 43.68 43.94
N GLU A 793 35.37 43.15 45.01
CA GLU A 793 35.54 43.70 46.36
C GLU A 793 36.87 43.21 46.92
N VAL A 794 37.78 44.17 47.19
CA VAL A 794 39.11 43.88 47.72
C VAL A 794 39.18 44.33 49.18
N GLU A 795 39.33 43.37 50.08
CA GLU A 795 39.56 43.58 51.52
C GLU A 795 41.08 43.68 51.75
N LEU A 796 41.52 44.82 52.28
CA LEU A 796 42.93 45.15 52.55
C LEU A 796 43.33 44.88 54.01
#